data_AF-A0A6I6C9T8-F1
#
_entry.id   AF-A0A6I6C9T8-F1
#
_cell.length_a   1.000
_cell.length_b   1.000
_cell.length_c   1.000
_cell.angle_alpha   90.00
_cell.angle_beta   90.00
_cell.angle_gamma   90.00
#
_symmetry.space_group_name_H-M   'P 1'
#
loop_
_entity.id
_entity.type
_entity.pdbx_description
1 polymer ?
#
loop_
_entity_poly.entity_id
_entity_poly.type
_entity_poly.pdbx_seq_one_letter_code
_entity_poly.pdbx_strand_id
1 'polypeptide(L)'
;MKKLMSILCTITLGISASTSIIACKPKSTQQDSDQSEDGPIADSYEEVLSKYKFEVNDIIASHVEEVSKKWFQSASSSESNQEHEFLNSNSLESAIKGLQNNNNQYKLKTVFEKTDGPQNKTKYFNDIQSLLNFSDLKKKVIDLTKKSEYDILFKSLNEDSLININREFFENDPEEAFVQYYKGNFNSSNNDVQQREGNESFFAYANSWLKINLNCNSKDGTLTTFEYSNPINFKYSITDNTALYEFIQSKKSKLKFDFLQDKSSLIDGNNDFTNDYESMIKKFNENSNSIKGNIQNKLTENLENYGVKINTTNYEIETNWSNIKDFWDHSFNANTESKMAWKEKKVNWTNKEDENIYKSNQNLYDYIFKTKYNENAKQEENEYLKSYLSENWNEWYKNYLNSIIDSNTELSDDSNYENKDEVIKTLKKTVNLKFVKIKGLKLEINDFETDLNDIVVGVGYVLNRNNDNTDLSVVDKNSSEFKSVLNNMIDGVESYHKVFGTNKGTDDYRIAAYDGGDYKLWESYSVSELYYDNVHKIYLPLQRIRDKFSDNLSLIAVNNNKQFEARSELLSKGNQKDYQWKIDTDPSNVAWNRFSINVQQSDLQKGFVMDGYYKNNVSQFDFDFKLDFINIRFRTDNIWFNWGEQSQSFWRYKSVIEMV
;
A
#
# COMPACT_ATOMS: atom_id res chain seq x y z
N MET A 1 -7.40 0.59 41.11
CA MET A 1 -6.68 1.30 40.03
C MET A 1 -5.59 0.48 39.32
N LYS A 2 -4.76 -0.34 40.00
CA LYS A 2 -3.75 -1.18 39.32
C LYS A 2 -4.30 -2.33 38.46
N LYS A 3 -5.51 -2.84 38.74
CA LYS A 3 -6.15 -3.92 37.95
C LYS A 3 -6.81 -3.44 36.64
N LEU A 4 -7.14 -2.14 36.53
CA LEU A 4 -7.67 -1.57 35.27
C LEU A 4 -6.54 -1.31 34.26
N MET A 5 -5.37 -0.86 34.72
CA MET A 5 -4.16 -0.76 33.87
C MET A 5 -3.70 -2.11 33.33
N SER A 6 -3.84 -3.18 34.11
CA SER A 6 -3.52 -4.53 33.64
C SER A 6 -4.44 -4.97 32.51
N ILE A 7 -5.74 -4.64 32.55
CA ILE A 7 -6.70 -5.01 31.50
C ILE A 7 -6.52 -4.12 30.25
N LEU A 8 -6.20 -2.83 30.43
CA LEU A 8 -5.87 -1.96 29.30
C LEU A 8 -4.57 -2.37 28.59
N CYS A 9 -3.55 -2.86 29.32
CA CYS A 9 -2.33 -3.39 28.72
C CYS A 9 -2.55 -4.74 28.00
N THR A 10 -3.52 -5.57 28.42
CA THR A 10 -3.84 -6.81 27.68
C THR A 10 -4.67 -6.56 26.43
N ILE A 11 -5.47 -5.48 26.40
CA ILE A 11 -6.30 -5.12 25.23
C ILE A 11 -5.46 -4.43 24.14
N THR A 12 -4.39 -3.70 24.50
CA THR A 12 -3.47 -3.10 23.50
C THR A 12 -2.45 -4.08 22.91
N LEU A 13 -2.28 -5.27 23.46
CA LEU A 13 -1.38 -6.32 22.91
C LEU A 13 -2.11 -7.38 22.05
N GLY A 14 -3.43 -7.22 21.82
CA GLY A 14 -4.24 -8.15 21.02
C GLY A 14 -4.33 -7.84 19.53
N ILE A 15 -3.86 -6.67 19.07
CA ILE A 15 -3.91 -6.26 17.65
C ILE A 15 -2.62 -5.51 17.31
N SER A 16 -1.55 -6.27 17.07
CA SER A 16 -0.45 -5.96 16.12
C SER A 16 0.73 -6.88 16.38
N ALA A 17 0.86 -7.92 15.57
CA ALA A 17 2.16 -8.54 15.30
C ALA A 17 2.35 -8.64 13.79
N SER A 18 2.38 -7.48 13.15
CA SER A 18 2.84 -7.33 11.76
C SER A 18 3.60 -6.02 11.65
N THR A 19 4.72 -5.91 12.39
CA THR A 19 5.92 -5.09 12.10
C THR A 19 6.81 -5.09 13.36
N SER A 20 7.39 -6.24 13.70
CA SER A 20 8.49 -6.32 14.66
C SER A 20 9.32 -7.56 14.36
N ILE A 21 9.97 -7.59 13.20
CA ILE A 21 11.16 -8.43 13.02
C ILE A 21 12.30 -7.71 13.78
N ILE A 22 12.30 -7.85 15.10
CA ILE A 22 13.51 -7.63 15.90
C ILE A 22 14.05 -9.03 16.17
N ALA A 23 14.79 -9.58 15.21
CA ALA A 23 15.56 -10.79 15.42
C ALA A 23 16.94 -10.40 15.98
N CYS A 24 17.05 -10.36 17.32
CA CYS A 24 18.33 -10.41 18.01
C CYS A 24 19.05 -11.71 17.61
N LYS A 25 20.22 -11.62 16.97
CA LYS A 25 21.12 -12.78 16.89
C LYS A 25 21.64 -13.11 18.30
N PRO A 26 21.51 -14.36 18.78
CA PRO A 26 22.29 -14.80 19.93
C PRO A 26 23.76 -14.85 19.52
N LYS A 27 24.65 -14.30 20.36
CA LYS A 27 26.10 -14.46 20.23
C LYS A 27 26.43 -15.96 20.21
N SER A 28 26.96 -16.48 19.11
CA SER A 28 27.61 -17.78 19.11
C SER A 28 29.06 -17.62 19.59
N THR A 29 29.33 -18.28 20.70
CA THR A 29 30.66 -18.49 21.28
C THR A 29 31.54 -19.25 20.29
N GLN A 30 32.82 -18.88 20.22
CA GLN A 30 33.86 -19.57 19.46
C GLN A 30 33.92 -21.08 19.77
N GLN A 31 34.01 -21.90 18.73
CA GLN A 31 34.91 -23.05 18.71
C GLN A 31 35.23 -23.46 17.26
N ASP A 32 36.51 -23.71 17.02
CA ASP A 32 37.15 -24.02 15.74
C ASP A 32 36.59 -25.24 15.03
N SER A 33 36.43 -25.15 13.70
CA SER A 33 36.92 -26.17 12.75
C SER A 33 36.84 -25.66 11.31
N ASP A 34 37.99 -25.68 10.64
CA ASP A 34 38.14 -25.55 9.20
C ASP A 34 37.26 -26.55 8.43
N GLN A 35 36.45 -26.06 7.50
CA GLN A 35 36.35 -26.59 6.13
C GLN A 35 35.45 -25.69 5.28
N SER A 36 36.05 -25.19 4.20
CA SER A 36 35.40 -24.48 3.10
C SER A 36 34.48 -25.39 2.30
N GLU A 37 33.26 -24.95 2.03
CA GLU A 37 32.56 -25.24 0.77
C GLU A 37 31.64 -24.08 0.39
N ASP A 38 31.79 -23.64 -0.86
CA ASP A 38 30.98 -22.63 -1.54
C ASP A 38 29.50 -23.03 -1.51
N GLY A 39 28.67 -22.14 -1.00
CA GLY A 39 27.22 -22.19 -1.14
C GLY A 39 26.61 -20.83 -0.83
N PRO A 40 25.53 -20.42 -1.51
CA PRO A 40 24.81 -19.22 -1.15
C PRO A 40 24.35 -19.37 0.31
N ILE A 41 24.56 -18.33 1.11
CA ILE A 41 24.06 -18.26 2.48
C ILE A 41 22.55 -18.48 2.39
N ALA A 42 22.10 -19.67 2.78
CA ALA A 42 20.68 -20.00 2.83
C ALA A 42 20.01 -19.04 3.81
N ASP A 43 19.01 -18.29 3.34
CA ASP A 43 18.10 -17.57 4.23
C ASP A 43 17.56 -18.58 5.26
N SER A 44 17.50 -18.18 6.54
CA SER A 44 17.09 -19.13 7.58
C SER A 44 15.66 -19.60 7.32
N TYR A 45 15.39 -20.89 7.55
CA TYR A 45 14.06 -21.48 7.35
C TYR A 45 12.94 -20.61 7.96
N GLU A 46 13.21 -20.04 9.14
CA GLU A 46 12.30 -19.17 9.87
C GLU A 46 12.04 -17.82 9.18
N GLU A 47 13.03 -17.22 8.53
CA GLU A 47 12.88 -15.99 7.72
C GLU A 47 12.04 -16.28 6.47
N VAL A 48 12.35 -17.36 5.76
CA VAL A 48 11.62 -17.78 4.54
C VAL A 48 10.16 -18.10 4.87
N LEU A 49 9.90 -18.84 5.96
CA LEU A 49 8.54 -19.13 6.42
C LEU A 49 7.77 -17.85 6.78
N SER A 50 8.42 -16.89 7.42
CA SER A 50 7.80 -15.61 7.79
C SER A 50 7.46 -14.77 6.56
N LYS A 51 8.37 -14.71 5.59
CA LYS A 51 8.15 -14.03 4.32
C LYS A 51 7.01 -14.67 3.53
N TYR A 52 7.00 -16.01 3.42
CA TYR A 52 5.93 -16.74 2.76
C TYR A 52 4.56 -16.47 3.41
N LYS A 53 4.48 -16.52 4.74
CA LYS A 53 3.25 -16.20 5.49
C LYS A 53 2.74 -14.80 5.16
N PHE A 54 3.64 -13.81 5.13
CA PHE A 54 3.28 -12.45 4.80
C PHE A 54 2.72 -12.32 3.37
N GLU A 55 3.43 -12.86 2.37
CA GLU A 55 3.00 -12.76 0.96
C GLU A 55 1.71 -13.54 0.69
N VAL A 56 1.51 -14.73 1.27
CA VAL A 56 0.24 -15.46 1.13
C VAL A 56 -0.92 -14.74 1.81
N ASN A 57 -0.69 -14.17 2.99
CA ASN A 57 -1.73 -13.40 3.68
C ASN A 57 -2.21 -12.23 2.81
N ASP A 58 -1.28 -11.54 2.15
CA ASP A 58 -1.59 -10.44 1.23
C ASP A 58 -2.38 -10.91 -0.02
N ILE A 59 -1.98 -12.04 -0.60
CA ILE A 59 -2.71 -12.67 -1.72
C ILE A 59 -4.14 -13.04 -1.32
N ILE A 60 -4.33 -13.72 -0.18
CA ILE A 60 -5.65 -14.13 0.31
C ILE A 60 -6.51 -12.92 0.60
N ALA A 61 -5.98 -11.92 1.33
CA ALA A 61 -6.72 -10.71 1.69
C ALA A 61 -7.21 -9.96 0.45
N SER A 62 -6.30 -9.71 -0.50
CA SER A 62 -6.60 -9.01 -1.76
C SER A 62 -7.65 -9.77 -2.59
N HIS A 63 -7.51 -11.09 -2.70
CA HIS A 63 -8.44 -11.92 -3.46
C HIS A 63 -9.84 -11.95 -2.84
N VAL A 64 -9.94 -12.11 -1.51
CA VAL A 64 -11.22 -12.11 -0.79
C VAL A 64 -11.91 -10.75 -0.94
N GLU A 65 -11.15 -9.65 -0.83
CA GLU A 65 -11.68 -8.30 -1.06
C GLU A 65 -12.23 -8.13 -2.48
N GLU A 66 -11.53 -8.65 -3.50
CA GLU A 66 -11.98 -8.59 -4.89
C GLU A 66 -13.29 -9.35 -5.11
N VAL A 67 -13.36 -10.62 -4.68
CA VAL A 67 -14.54 -11.47 -4.93
C VAL A 67 -15.75 -11.07 -4.09
N SER A 68 -15.54 -10.56 -2.87
CA SER A 68 -16.62 -10.16 -1.97
C SER A 68 -17.48 -9.00 -2.50
N LYS A 69 -16.94 -8.17 -3.40
CA LYS A 69 -17.69 -7.13 -4.12
C LYS A 69 -18.90 -7.68 -4.89
N LYS A 70 -18.85 -8.97 -5.27
CA LYS A 70 -19.89 -9.67 -6.03
C LYS A 70 -20.82 -10.52 -5.17
N TRP A 71 -20.72 -10.47 -3.83
CA TRP A 71 -21.54 -11.29 -2.92
C TRP A 71 -22.95 -10.77 -2.66
N PHE A 72 -23.47 -9.93 -3.55
CA PHE A 72 -24.87 -9.58 -3.60
C PHE A 72 -25.30 -9.82 -5.04
N GLN A 73 -26.06 -10.91 -5.29
CA GLN A 73 -26.34 -11.40 -6.65
C GLN A 73 -27.84 -11.44 -6.95
N SER A 74 -28.16 -11.34 -8.25
CA SER A 74 -29.49 -11.64 -8.76
C SER A 74 -29.55 -13.09 -9.25
N ALA A 75 -30.52 -13.86 -8.77
CA ALA A 75 -30.82 -15.21 -9.25
C ALA A 75 -31.37 -15.23 -10.68
N SER A 76 -31.76 -14.07 -11.22
CA SER A 76 -32.40 -13.90 -12.53
C SER A 76 -31.47 -13.33 -13.61
N SER A 77 -30.21 -13.01 -13.26
CA SER A 77 -29.27 -12.33 -14.17
C SER A 77 -28.48 -13.30 -15.05
N SER A 78 -28.19 -12.93 -16.31
CA SER A 78 -27.33 -13.70 -17.21
C SER A 78 -25.86 -13.75 -16.79
N GLU A 79 -25.46 -12.93 -15.82
CA GLU A 79 -24.12 -12.94 -15.22
C GLU A 79 -23.94 -14.05 -14.18
N SER A 80 -25.04 -14.62 -13.65
CA SER A 80 -25.01 -15.79 -12.76
C SER A 80 -24.97 -17.08 -13.57
N ASN A 81 -23.87 -17.36 -14.27
CA ASN A 81 -23.62 -18.69 -14.84
C ASN A 81 -23.33 -19.76 -13.76
N GLN A 82 -23.36 -19.40 -12.48
CA GLN A 82 -23.21 -20.32 -11.35
C GLN A 82 -24.60 -20.71 -10.84
N GLU A 83 -25.04 -21.92 -11.16
CA GLU A 83 -26.16 -22.56 -10.45
C GLU A 83 -25.69 -22.86 -9.02
N HIS A 84 -26.18 -22.08 -8.04
CA HIS A 84 -25.92 -22.35 -6.62
C HIS A 84 -26.61 -23.65 -6.23
N GLU A 85 -25.90 -24.59 -5.61
CA GLU A 85 -26.45 -25.89 -5.22
C GLU A 85 -27.25 -25.83 -3.91
N PHE A 86 -26.80 -24.99 -2.97
CA PHE A 86 -27.45 -24.77 -1.69
C PHE A 86 -28.17 -23.42 -1.64
N LEU A 87 -27.51 -22.32 -2.01
CA LEU A 87 -28.00 -20.94 -1.91
C LEU A 87 -29.00 -20.56 -3.03
N ASN A 88 -29.93 -21.46 -3.35
CA ASN A 88 -31.07 -21.21 -4.23
C ASN A 88 -32.39 -21.39 -3.47
N SER A 89 -33.46 -20.79 -3.97
CA SER A 89 -34.76 -20.77 -3.29
C SER A 89 -35.27 -22.17 -2.91
N ASN A 90 -35.31 -23.09 -3.88
CA ASN A 90 -35.87 -24.44 -3.67
C ASN A 90 -35.07 -25.27 -2.66
N SER A 91 -33.74 -25.19 -2.71
CA SER A 91 -32.84 -25.96 -1.86
C SER A 91 -32.83 -25.42 -0.44
N LEU A 92 -32.78 -24.08 -0.28
CA LEU A 92 -32.88 -23.43 1.03
C LEU A 92 -34.23 -23.71 1.68
N GLU A 93 -35.34 -23.50 0.97
CA GLU A 93 -36.70 -23.75 1.48
C GLU A 93 -36.84 -25.20 1.98
N SER A 94 -36.33 -26.17 1.20
CA SER A 94 -36.32 -27.58 1.58
C SER A 94 -35.44 -27.85 2.80
N ALA A 95 -34.23 -27.27 2.84
CA ALA A 95 -33.27 -27.47 3.91
C ALA A 95 -33.77 -26.93 5.26
N ILE A 96 -34.47 -25.79 5.26
CA ILE A 96 -34.95 -25.13 6.48
C ILE A 96 -36.34 -25.61 6.93
N LYS A 97 -37.10 -26.30 6.07
CA LYS A 97 -38.48 -26.74 6.34
C LYS A 97 -38.62 -27.46 7.69
N GLY A 98 -39.51 -26.97 8.56
CA GLY A 98 -39.76 -27.58 9.88
C GLY A 98 -38.71 -27.30 10.95
N LEU A 99 -37.73 -26.41 10.69
CA LEU A 99 -36.87 -25.85 11.74
C LEU A 99 -37.56 -24.69 12.43
N GLN A 100 -37.32 -24.56 13.74
CA GLN A 100 -37.66 -23.33 14.46
C GLN A 100 -36.73 -22.21 13.99
N ASN A 101 -37.30 -21.03 13.76
CA ASN A 101 -36.54 -19.84 13.42
C ASN A 101 -36.70 -18.78 14.52
N ASN A 102 -35.76 -17.85 14.56
CA ASN A 102 -35.91 -16.58 15.25
C ASN A 102 -35.68 -15.49 14.20
N ASN A 103 -36.69 -14.68 13.89
CA ASN A 103 -36.62 -13.66 12.83
C ASN A 103 -36.12 -14.19 11.48
N ASN A 104 -36.65 -15.32 11.02
CA ASN A 104 -36.25 -15.98 9.76
C ASN A 104 -34.76 -16.38 9.66
N GLN A 105 -34.06 -16.43 10.79
CA GLN A 105 -32.68 -16.89 10.89
C GLN A 105 -32.63 -18.37 11.31
N TYR A 106 -31.78 -19.13 10.62
CA TYR A 106 -31.56 -20.56 10.82
C TYR A 106 -30.07 -20.83 11.00
N LYS A 107 -29.68 -21.36 12.17
CA LYS A 107 -28.29 -21.76 12.44
C LYS A 107 -27.88 -22.87 11.46
N LEU A 108 -26.75 -22.71 10.77
CA LEU A 108 -26.30 -23.67 9.76
C LEU A 108 -26.00 -25.06 10.37
N LYS A 109 -25.54 -25.10 11.61
CA LYS A 109 -25.39 -26.36 12.37
C LYS A 109 -26.70 -27.16 12.40
N THR A 110 -27.80 -26.52 12.78
CA THR A 110 -29.12 -27.17 12.84
C THR A 110 -29.60 -27.63 11.46
N VAL A 111 -29.27 -26.88 10.40
CA VAL A 111 -29.57 -27.27 9.01
C VAL A 111 -28.79 -28.52 8.60
N PHE A 112 -27.52 -28.63 9.00
CA PHE A 112 -26.61 -29.73 8.64
C PHE A 112 -26.79 -30.99 9.50
N GLU A 113 -27.44 -30.91 10.66
CA GLU A 113 -27.75 -32.05 11.53
C GLU A 113 -29.02 -32.82 11.12
N LYS A 114 -29.80 -32.32 10.14
CA LYS A 114 -30.96 -33.01 9.57
C LYS A 114 -30.58 -34.27 8.79
N THR A 115 -31.57 -35.12 8.49
CA THR A 115 -31.41 -36.34 7.67
C THR A 115 -30.70 -36.07 6.34
N ASP A 116 -31.05 -35.00 5.61
CA ASP A 116 -30.39 -34.59 4.36
C ASP A 116 -29.22 -33.61 4.59
N GLY A 117 -28.88 -33.36 5.86
CA GLY A 117 -27.89 -32.39 6.31
C GLY A 117 -26.47 -32.58 5.78
N PRO A 118 -25.92 -33.82 5.67
CA PRO A 118 -24.60 -34.05 5.07
C PRO A 118 -24.51 -33.63 3.59
N GLN A 119 -25.60 -33.81 2.83
CA GLN A 119 -25.66 -33.37 1.43
C GLN A 119 -25.75 -31.85 1.36
N ASN A 120 -26.60 -31.22 2.18
CA ASN A 120 -26.71 -29.76 2.26
C ASN A 120 -25.40 -29.09 2.66
N LYS A 121 -24.65 -29.68 3.60
CA LYS A 121 -23.31 -29.22 3.99
C LYS A 121 -22.33 -29.26 2.81
N THR A 122 -22.34 -30.34 2.04
CA THR A 122 -21.49 -30.47 0.86
C THR A 122 -21.81 -29.39 -0.18
N LYS A 123 -23.10 -29.22 -0.50
CA LYS A 123 -23.59 -28.19 -1.42
C LYS A 123 -23.22 -26.78 -0.97
N TYR A 124 -23.35 -26.47 0.32
CA TYR A 124 -22.98 -25.16 0.88
C TYR A 124 -21.48 -24.85 0.71
N PHE A 125 -20.61 -25.83 0.98
CA PHE A 125 -19.17 -25.64 0.76
C PHE A 125 -18.79 -25.57 -0.72
N ASN A 126 -19.54 -26.23 -1.61
CA ASN A 126 -19.37 -26.07 -3.05
C ASN A 126 -19.70 -24.63 -3.48
N ASP A 127 -20.82 -24.09 -3.00
CA ASP A 127 -21.20 -22.69 -3.25
C ASP A 127 -20.13 -21.72 -2.73
N ILE A 128 -19.63 -21.91 -1.50
CA ILE A 128 -18.53 -21.11 -0.94
C ILE A 128 -17.29 -21.17 -1.84
N GLN A 129 -16.86 -22.35 -2.27
CA GLN A 129 -15.68 -22.50 -3.12
C GLN A 129 -15.85 -21.78 -4.47
N SER A 130 -17.05 -21.87 -5.04
CA SER A 130 -17.44 -21.22 -6.28
C SER A 130 -17.44 -19.69 -6.13
N LEU A 131 -18.05 -19.18 -5.06
CA LEU A 131 -18.19 -17.75 -4.76
C LEU A 131 -16.90 -17.08 -4.26
N LEU A 132 -15.99 -17.84 -3.66
CA LEU A 132 -14.62 -17.40 -3.36
C LEU A 132 -13.70 -17.46 -4.59
N ASN A 133 -14.15 -18.07 -5.69
CA ASN A 133 -13.31 -18.44 -6.82
C ASN A 133 -12.02 -19.14 -6.34
N PHE A 134 -12.21 -20.19 -5.53
CA PHE A 134 -11.12 -20.83 -4.78
C PHE A 134 -10.06 -21.45 -5.70
N SER A 135 -10.43 -21.82 -6.93
CA SER A 135 -9.50 -22.29 -7.95
C SER A 135 -8.49 -21.21 -8.36
N ASP A 136 -8.92 -19.96 -8.55
CA ASP A 136 -8.04 -18.84 -8.86
C ASP A 136 -7.18 -18.44 -7.66
N LEU A 137 -7.75 -18.41 -6.45
CA LEU A 137 -6.97 -18.20 -5.23
C LEU A 137 -5.87 -19.25 -5.09
N LYS A 138 -6.22 -20.52 -5.29
CA LYS A 138 -5.28 -21.64 -5.25
C LYS A 138 -4.17 -21.47 -6.27
N LYS A 139 -4.51 -21.05 -7.49
CA LYS A 139 -3.53 -20.76 -8.54
C LYS A 139 -2.56 -19.64 -8.14
N LYS A 140 -3.06 -18.50 -7.62
CA LYS A 140 -2.22 -17.39 -7.14
C LYS A 140 -1.22 -17.83 -6.07
N VAL A 141 -1.65 -18.68 -5.13
CA VAL A 141 -0.77 -19.25 -4.09
C VAL A 141 0.22 -20.26 -4.66
N ILE A 142 -0.17 -21.13 -5.58
CA ILE A 142 0.74 -22.07 -6.28
C ILE A 142 1.81 -21.30 -7.08
N ASP A 143 1.43 -20.22 -7.74
CA ASP A 143 2.40 -19.40 -8.49
C ASP A 143 3.43 -18.74 -7.57
N LEU A 144 3.02 -18.34 -6.36
CA LEU A 144 3.94 -17.86 -5.33
C LEU A 144 4.96 -18.93 -4.92
N THR A 145 4.55 -20.19 -4.76
CA THR A 145 5.47 -21.27 -4.34
C THR A 145 6.53 -21.63 -5.37
N LYS A 146 6.42 -21.15 -6.62
CA LYS A 146 7.41 -21.39 -7.70
C LYS A 146 8.66 -20.52 -7.57
N LYS A 147 8.69 -19.53 -6.67
CA LYS A 147 9.90 -18.73 -6.42
C LYS A 147 10.94 -19.60 -5.70
N SER A 148 12.18 -19.63 -6.21
CA SER A 148 13.26 -20.48 -5.70
C SER A 148 13.61 -20.26 -4.22
N GLU A 149 13.35 -19.05 -3.70
CA GLU A 149 13.51 -18.74 -2.27
C GLU A 149 12.60 -19.58 -1.36
N TYR A 150 11.50 -20.14 -1.88
CA TYR A 150 10.55 -20.94 -1.12
C TYR A 150 10.71 -22.45 -1.29
N ASP A 151 11.70 -22.92 -2.06
CA ASP A 151 11.90 -24.35 -2.33
C ASP A 151 12.02 -25.19 -1.04
N ILE A 152 12.62 -24.62 0.01
CA ILE A 152 12.78 -25.28 1.31
C ILE A 152 11.45 -25.57 2.03
N LEU A 153 10.39 -24.83 1.70
CA LEU A 153 9.06 -24.99 2.28
C LEU A 153 8.19 -25.98 1.50
N PHE A 154 8.41 -26.14 0.19
CA PHE A 154 7.49 -26.87 -0.70
C PHE A 154 8.06 -28.11 -1.35
N LYS A 155 9.32 -28.45 -1.07
CA LYS A 155 9.97 -29.64 -1.62
C LYS A 155 9.09 -30.89 -1.45
N SER A 156 8.71 -31.51 -2.57
CA SER A 156 7.91 -32.75 -2.60
C SER A 156 6.47 -32.64 -2.07
N LEU A 157 5.94 -31.43 -1.86
CA LEU A 157 4.52 -31.23 -1.59
C LEU A 157 3.70 -31.27 -2.88
N ASN A 158 2.51 -31.84 -2.79
CA ASN A 158 1.55 -31.79 -3.89
C ASN A 158 0.92 -30.39 -3.93
N GLU A 159 1.01 -29.71 -5.07
CA GLU A 159 0.38 -28.40 -5.33
C GLU A 159 -1.11 -28.40 -4.93
N ASP A 160 -1.80 -29.54 -5.10
CA ASP A 160 -3.21 -29.63 -4.80
C ASP A 160 -3.55 -29.51 -3.32
N SER A 161 -2.58 -29.80 -2.46
CA SER A 161 -2.72 -29.84 -1.00
C SER A 161 -2.25 -28.56 -0.32
N LEU A 162 -1.65 -27.61 -1.04
CA LEU A 162 -1.02 -26.42 -0.44
C LEU A 162 -2.00 -25.51 0.28
N ILE A 163 -3.23 -25.44 -0.20
CA ILE A 163 -4.26 -24.56 0.33
C ILE A 163 -5.62 -25.26 0.35
N ASN A 164 -6.33 -25.18 1.47
CA ASN A 164 -7.69 -25.69 1.59
C ASN A 164 -8.52 -24.83 2.55
N ILE A 165 -9.85 -24.89 2.41
CA ILE A 165 -10.77 -24.27 3.37
C ILE A 165 -10.88 -25.20 4.58
N ASN A 166 -10.59 -24.68 5.77
CA ASN A 166 -10.74 -25.40 7.04
C ASN A 166 -12.24 -25.57 7.35
N ARG A 167 -12.82 -26.69 6.92
CA ARG A 167 -14.23 -27.01 7.16
C ARG A 167 -14.51 -27.32 8.65
N GLU A 168 -13.52 -27.81 9.39
CA GLU A 168 -13.65 -28.14 10.82
C GLU A 168 -13.74 -26.87 11.67
N PHE A 169 -13.06 -25.78 11.27
CA PHE A 169 -13.18 -24.49 11.94
C PHE A 169 -14.64 -24.01 12.00
N PHE A 170 -15.37 -24.16 10.90
CA PHE A 170 -16.79 -23.83 10.80
C PHE A 170 -17.67 -24.66 11.75
N GLU A 171 -17.28 -25.90 12.06
CA GLU A 171 -18.05 -26.80 12.95
C GLU A 171 -17.87 -26.48 14.43
N ASN A 172 -16.76 -25.83 14.78
CA ASN A 172 -16.37 -25.50 16.15
C ASN A 172 -16.82 -24.10 16.59
N ASP A 173 -17.36 -23.27 15.69
CA ASP A 173 -17.96 -21.95 16.00
C ASP A 173 -19.48 -21.89 15.72
N PRO A 174 -20.28 -22.77 16.36
CA PRO A 174 -21.65 -23.06 15.95
C PRO A 174 -22.68 -21.97 16.28
N GLU A 175 -22.31 -20.92 17.01
CA GLU A 175 -23.24 -19.88 17.45
C GLU A 175 -23.38 -18.73 16.44
N GLU A 176 -22.35 -18.46 15.62
CA GLU A 176 -22.34 -17.28 14.74
C GLU A 176 -22.70 -17.57 13.27
N ALA A 177 -22.63 -18.82 12.80
CA ALA A 177 -22.91 -19.15 11.41
C ALA A 177 -24.41 -19.43 11.14
N PHE A 178 -25.02 -18.67 10.22
CA PHE A 178 -26.45 -18.77 9.94
C PHE A 178 -26.82 -18.47 8.49
N VAL A 179 -28.03 -18.89 8.11
CA VAL A 179 -28.73 -18.40 6.93
C VAL A 179 -30.03 -17.74 7.32
N GLN A 180 -30.36 -16.65 6.64
CA GLN A 180 -31.65 -15.99 6.70
C GLN A 180 -32.37 -16.21 5.37
N TYR A 181 -33.66 -16.53 5.41
CA TYR A 181 -34.45 -16.81 4.23
C TYR A 181 -35.83 -16.15 4.30
N TYR A 182 -36.16 -15.40 3.27
CA TYR A 182 -37.46 -14.77 3.07
C TYR A 182 -38.02 -15.18 1.72
N LYS A 183 -39.31 -15.55 1.70
CA LYS A 183 -40.08 -15.79 0.47
C LYS A 183 -41.44 -15.14 0.66
N GLY A 184 -41.79 -14.20 -0.21
CA GLY A 184 -43.05 -13.50 -0.11
C GLY A 184 -43.20 -12.39 -1.14
N ASN A 185 -44.37 -11.76 -1.12
CA ASN A 185 -44.65 -10.62 -1.99
C ASN A 185 -44.02 -9.35 -1.41
N PHE A 186 -43.23 -8.65 -2.23
CA PHE A 186 -42.79 -7.28 -1.98
C PHE A 186 -43.99 -6.35 -2.28
N ASN A 187 -44.98 -6.32 -1.38
CA ASN A 187 -46.24 -5.61 -1.62
C ASN A 187 -46.06 -4.09 -1.67
N SER A 188 -46.75 -3.48 -2.65
CA SER A 188 -46.97 -2.03 -2.78
C SER A 188 -47.97 -1.54 -1.73
N SER A 189 -47.58 -0.53 -0.96
CA SER A 189 -48.46 0.21 -0.07
C SER A 189 -49.29 1.28 -0.78
N ASN A 190 -49.10 1.50 -2.09
CA ASN A 190 -49.85 2.47 -2.88
C ASN A 190 -50.75 1.79 -3.94
N ASN A 191 -52.03 2.15 -3.92
CA ASN A 191 -53.11 1.58 -4.74
C ASN A 191 -53.02 1.85 -6.26
N ASP A 192 -51.91 2.38 -6.80
CA ASP A 192 -51.87 2.91 -8.18
C ASP A 192 -50.75 2.39 -9.08
N VAL A 193 -50.05 1.31 -8.71
CA VAL A 193 -49.22 0.58 -9.68
C VAL A 193 -49.89 -0.76 -9.97
N GLN A 194 -50.34 -0.88 -11.21
CA GLN A 194 -51.00 -2.06 -11.78
C GLN A 194 -50.38 -3.36 -11.23
N GLN A 195 -51.28 -4.19 -10.69
CA GLN A 195 -51.06 -5.59 -10.33
C GLN A 195 -50.12 -6.28 -11.34
N ARG A 196 -48.84 -6.45 -10.97
CA ARG A 196 -48.12 -7.65 -11.41
C ARG A 196 -48.58 -8.76 -10.49
N GLU A 197 -49.50 -9.57 -10.99
CA GLU A 197 -49.94 -10.80 -10.35
C GLU A 197 -48.73 -11.68 -9.99
N GLY A 198 -48.60 -12.02 -8.71
CA GLY A 198 -48.57 -13.44 -8.31
C GLY A 198 -47.24 -14.18 -8.14
N ASN A 199 -46.06 -13.58 -8.33
CA ASN A 199 -44.81 -14.31 -8.08
C ASN A 199 -44.19 -13.88 -6.75
N GLU A 200 -44.22 -14.79 -5.77
CA GLU A 200 -43.42 -14.70 -4.56
C GLU A 200 -41.95 -14.56 -4.96
N SER A 201 -41.28 -13.53 -4.48
CA SER A 201 -39.84 -13.36 -4.65
C SER A 201 -39.13 -13.86 -3.40
N PHE A 202 -37.90 -14.32 -3.57
CA PHE A 202 -37.07 -14.77 -2.46
C PHE A 202 -35.87 -13.85 -2.22
N PHE A 203 -35.44 -13.84 -0.97
CA PHE A 203 -34.19 -13.26 -0.54
C PHE A 203 -33.52 -14.25 0.41
N ALA A 204 -32.25 -14.53 0.19
CA ALA A 204 -31.44 -15.34 1.08
C ALA A 204 -30.16 -14.61 1.45
N TYR A 205 -29.76 -14.74 2.72
CA TYR A 205 -28.50 -14.23 3.24
C TYR A 205 -27.78 -15.35 3.99
N ALA A 206 -26.48 -15.48 3.78
CA ALA A 206 -25.60 -16.41 4.48
C ALA A 206 -24.48 -15.63 5.16
N ASN A 207 -24.23 -15.95 6.42
CA ASN A 207 -23.13 -15.42 7.21
C ASN A 207 -22.34 -16.60 7.83
N SER A 208 -21.05 -16.68 7.52
CA SER A 208 -20.16 -17.67 8.13
C SER A 208 -18.71 -17.19 8.19
N TRP A 209 -18.03 -17.57 9.27
CA TRP A 209 -16.58 -17.40 9.36
C TRP A 209 -15.86 -18.63 8.80
N LEU A 210 -14.89 -18.39 7.93
CA LEU A 210 -14.09 -19.41 7.28
C LEU A 210 -12.62 -19.19 7.60
N LYS A 211 -11.87 -20.29 7.74
CA LYS A 211 -10.40 -20.24 7.76
C LYS A 211 -9.83 -20.95 6.56
N ILE A 212 -8.67 -20.48 6.13
CA ILE A 212 -7.88 -21.11 5.09
C ILE A 212 -6.67 -21.75 5.75
N ASN A 213 -6.46 -23.04 5.49
CA ASN A 213 -5.27 -23.77 5.88
C ASN A 213 -4.23 -23.68 4.78
N LEU A 214 -2.99 -23.48 5.20
CA LEU A 214 -1.81 -23.39 4.36
C LEU A 214 -0.83 -24.47 4.80
N ASN A 215 -0.42 -25.30 3.85
CA ASN A 215 0.41 -26.47 4.08
C ASN A 215 1.82 -26.22 3.56
N CYS A 216 2.82 -26.39 4.43
CA CYS A 216 4.25 -26.30 4.09
C CYS A 216 5.04 -27.39 4.84
N ASN A 217 6.27 -27.66 4.43
CA ASN A 217 7.17 -28.53 5.18
C ASN A 217 7.77 -27.75 6.37
N SER A 218 7.83 -28.39 7.53
CA SER A 218 8.66 -27.96 8.66
C SER A 218 10.14 -28.11 8.37
N LYS A 219 10.98 -27.58 9.27
CA LYS A 219 12.45 -27.67 9.19
C LYS A 219 13.00 -29.09 9.09
N ASP A 220 12.29 -30.07 9.67
CA ASP A 220 12.59 -31.50 9.61
C ASP A 220 11.92 -32.21 8.41
N GLY A 221 11.25 -31.48 7.53
CA GLY A 221 10.63 -31.99 6.30
C GLY A 221 9.24 -32.60 6.49
N THR A 222 8.63 -32.48 7.68
CA THR A 222 7.26 -32.99 7.92
C THR A 222 6.21 -31.99 7.47
N LEU A 223 5.03 -32.47 7.04
CA LEU A 223 3.93 -31.58 6.67
C LEU A 223 3.45 -30.81 7.91
N THR A 224 3.48 -29.48 7.83
CA THR A 224 2.94 -28.56 8.81
C THR A 224 1.82 -27.75 8.17
N THR A 225 0.72 -27.63 8.89
CA THR A 225 -0.40 -26.77 8.52
C THR A 225 -0.40 -25.54 9.42
N PHE A 226 -0.55 -24.36 8.84
CA PHE A 226 -0.85 -23.15 9.57
C PHE A 226 -2.09 -22.47 8.98
N GLU A 227 -2.76 -21.68 9.80
CA GLU A 227 -3.98 -20.98 9.39
C GLU A 227 -3.67 -19.58 8.90
N TYR A 228 -4.41 -19.15 7.88
CA TYR A 228 -4.52 -17.73 7.53
C TYR A 228 -4.94 -16.95 8.78
N SER A 229 -4.18 -15.88 9.09
CA SER A 229 -4.28 -15.20 10.38
C SER A 229 -5.61 -14.51 10.62
N ASN A 230 -6.33 -14.14 9.55
CA ASN A 230 -7.60 -13.41 9.63
C ASN A 230 -8.74 -14.31 9.12
N PRO A 231 -9.67 -14.78 9.96
CA PRO A 231 -10.84 -15.48 9.45
C PRO A 231 -11.59 -14.66 8.39
N ILE A 232 -12.01 -15.32 7.31
CA ILE A 232 -12.81 -14.72 6.25
C ILE A 232 -14.26 -14.67 6.74
N ASN A 233 -14.86 -13.48 6.73
CA ASN A 233 -16.29 -13.31 6.99
C ASN A 233 -17.06 -13.44 5.67
N PHE A 234 -17.60 -14.62 5.38
CA PHE A 234 -18.41 -14.87 4.20
C PHE A 234 -19.83 -14.34 4.41
N LYS A 235 -20.12 -13.18 3.81
CA LYS A 235 -21.43 -12.51 3.84
C LYS A 235 -22.01 -12.46 2.43
N TYR A 236 -22.89 -13.40 2.13
CA TYR A 236 -23.45 -13.56 0.79
C TYR A 236 -24.96 -13.37 0.77
N SER A 237 -25.45 -12.59 -0.18
CA SER A 237 -26.88 -12.36 -0.41
C SER A 237 -27.27 -12.70 -1.84
N ILE A 238 -28.47 -13.27 -2.01
CA ILE A 238 -29.05 -13.54 -3.32
C ILE A 238 -30.56 -13.26 -3.31
N THR A 239 -31.06 -12.69 -4.40
CA THR A 239 -32.49 -12.43 -4.59
C THR A 239 -32.90 -12.65 -6.05
N ASP A 240 -34.13 -13.10 -6.31
CA ASP A 240 -34.72 -13.09 -7.65
C ASP A 240 -35.42 -11.78 -8.00
N ASN A 241 -35.55 -10.87 -7.03
CA ASN A 241 -36.14 -9.55 -7.24
C ASN A 241 -35.12 -8.63 -7.93
N THR A 242 -35.21 -8.57 -9.26
CA THR A 242 -34.34 -7.73 -10.10
C THR A 242 -34.38 -6.25 -9.70
N ALA A 243 -35.53 -5.71 -9.32
CA ALA A 243 -35.65 -4.29 -8.94
C ALA A 243 -34.90 -4.00 -7.63
N LEU A 244 -34.99 -4.90 -6.65
CA LEU A 244 -34.19 -4.81 -5.41
C LEU A 244 -32.69 -4.91 -5.73
N TYR A 245 -32.32 -5.86 -6.59
CA TYR A 245 -30.94 -6.06 -6.98
C TYR A 245 -30.35 -4.80 -7.64
N GLU A 246 -31.02 -4.29 -8.66
CA GLU A 246 -30.64 -3.08 -9.40
C GLU A 246 -30.59 -1.86 -8.49
N PHE A 247 -31.56 -1.69 -7.59
CA PHE A 247 -31.57 -0.60 -6.63
C PHE A 247 -30.34 -0.63 -5.71
N ILE A 248 -30.02 -1.77 -5.10
CA ILE A 248 -28.87 -1.90 -4.21
C ILE A 248 -27.55 -1.70 -4.97
N GLN A 249 -27.41 -2.27 -6.17
CA GLN A 249 -26.20 -2.08 -6.97
C GLN A 249 -26.04 -0.63 -7.43
N SER A 250 -27.12 0.01 -7.87
CA SER A 250 -27.15 1.43 -8.21
C SER A 250 -26.75 2.29 -7.00
N LYS A 251 -27.29 2.02 -5.81
CA LYS A 251 -26.93 2.73 -4.58
C LYS A 251 -25.47 2.54 -4.21
N LYS A 252 -24.93 1.31 -4.27
CA LYS A 252 -23.51 1.04 -4.01
C LYS A 252 -22.59 1.81 -4.95
N SER A 253 -22.92 1.83 -6.25
CA SER A 253 -22.15 2.56 -7.26
C SER A 253 -22.22 4.07 -7.01
N LYS A 254 -23.43 4.63 -6.92
CA LYS A 254 -23.67 6.07 -6.75
C LYS A 254 -23.06 6.64 -5.46
N LEU A 255 -23.25 5.96 -4.33
CA LEU A 255 -22.76 6.44 -3.03
C LEU A 255 -21.24 6.54 -2.95
N LYS A 256 -20.52 5.81 -3.80
CA LYS A 256 -19.06 5.79 -3.80
C LYS A 256 -18.45 7.18 -3.98
N PHE A 257 -18.99 8.01 -4.86
CA PHE A 257 -18.46 9.36 -5.12
C PHE A 257 -19.42 10.49 -4.72
N ASP A 258 -20.69 10.18 -4.48
CA ASP A 258 -21.73 11.16 -4.08
C ASP A 258 -21.37 12.01 -2.86
N PHE A 259 -20.65 11.47 -1.88
CA PHE A 259 -20.26 12.23 -0.68
C PHE A 259 -19.15 13.26 -0.96
N LEU A 260 -18.34 13.03 -2.00
CA LEU A 260 -17.32 13.98 -2.44
C LEU A 260 -17.98 15.19 -3.09
N GLN A 261 -18.97 14.96 -3.96
CA GLN A 261 -19.71 16.03 -4.67
C GLN A 261 -20.39 16.99 -3.70
N ASP A 262 -21.05 16.46 -2.67
CA ASP A 262 -21.67 17.24 -1.59
C ASP A 262 -20.64 17.86 -0.62
N LYS A 263 -19.35 17.69 -0.90
CA LYS A 263 -18.20 18.09 -0.10
C LYS A 263 -18.13 17.45 1.29
N SER A 264 -19.09 16.61 1.67
CA SER A 264 -19.23 16.03 3.01
C SER A 264 -18.13 15.04 3.39
N SER A 265 -17.50 14.39 2.40
CA SER A 265 -16.32 13.55 2.59
C SER A 265 -15.02 14.23 2.14
N LEU A 266 -15.02 15.56 1.94
CA LEU A 266 -13.81 16.33 1.68
C LEU A 266 -13.19 16.81 2.99
N ILE A 267 -11.97 16.33 3.27
CA ILE A 267 -11.13 16.78 4.36
C ILE A 267 -10.39 18.05 3.91
N ASP A 268 -10.60 19.15 4.63
CA ASP A 268 -9.97 20.43 4.31
C ASP A 268 -8.55 20.53 4.90
N GLY A 269 -7.60 20.87 4.04
CA GLY A 269 -6.23 21.14 4.38
C GLY A 269 -5.99 22.53 4.97
N ASN A 270 -6.93 23.47 4.81
CA ASN A 270 -6.76 24.87 5.20
C ASN A 270 -5.55 25.55 4.53
N ASN A 271 -5.32 25.23 3.26
CA ASN A 271 -4.14 25.60 2.46
C ASN A 271 -2.82 24.96 2.92
N ASP A 272 -2.85 23.96 3.79
CA ASP A 272 -1.67 23.23 4.22
C ASP A 272 -1.75 21.75 3.79
N PHE A 273 -0.66 21.29 3.19
CA PHE A 273 -0.44 19.87 2.93
C PHE A 273 0.18 19.24 4.17
N THR A 274 -0.42 18.18 4.71
CA THR A 274 0.13 17.46 5.86
C THR A 274 0.21 15.97 5.58
N ASN A 275 1.37 15.42 5.87
CA ASN A 275 1.67 14.01 6.00
C ASN A 275 1.91 13.68 7.47
N ASP A 276 1.21 14.31 8.41
CA ASP A 276 1.18 13.84 9.79
C ASP A 276 -0.03 12.93 9.98
N TYR A 277 0.22 11.68 10.34
CA TYR A 277 -0.82 10.66 10.46
C TYR A 277 -1.86 11.01 11.52
N GLU A 278 -1.42 11.46 12.70
CA GLU A 278 -2.33 11.81 13.80
C GLU A 278 -3.24 12.99 13.41
N SER A 279 -2.67 14.03 12.79
CA SER A 279 -3.39 15.17 12.24
C SER A 279 -4.39 14.74 11.17
N MET A 280 -4.00 13.88 10.23
CA MET A 280 -4.90 13.39 9.18
C MET A 280 -6.06 12.57 9.75
N ILE A 281 -5.80 11.65 10.71
CA ILE A 281 -6.86 10.89 11.38
C ILE A 281 -7.80 11.81 12.14
N LYS A 282 -7.26 12.78 12.87
CA LYS A 282 -8.06 13.75 13.61
C LYS A 282 -9.00 14.50 12.67
N LYS A 283 -8.46 15.07 11.58
CA LYS A 283 -9.25 15.77 10.56
C LYS A 283 -10.28 14.86 9.90
N PHE A 284 -9.96 13.59 9.66
CA PHE A 284 -10.91 12.63 9.13
C PHE A 284 -12.05 12.35 10.11
N ASN A 285 -11.73 12.05 11.38
CA ASN A 285 -12.73 11.75 12.40
C ASN A 285 -13.66 12.94 12.64
N GLU A 286 -13.14 14.18 12.61
CA GLU A 286 -13.94 15.40 12.66
C GLU A 286 -14.92 15.50 11.48
N ASN A 287 -14.47 15.19 10.26
CA ASN A 287 -15.32 15.17 9.06
C ASN A 287 -16.27 13.95 8.99
N SER A 288 -15.93 12.84 9.66
CA SER A 288 -16.72 11.60 9.63
C SER A 288 -18.15 11.82 10.13
N ASN A 289 -18.37 12.77 11.04
CA ASN A 289 -19.70 13.16 11.50
C ASN A 289 -20.55 13.78 10.38
N SER A 290 -19.94 14.52 9.45
CA SER A 290 -20.65 15.06 8.28
C SER A 290 -21.03 13.95 7.31
N ILE A 291 -20.15 12.97 7.10
CA ILE A 291 -20.46 11.77 6.31
C ILE A 291 -21.64 11.05 6.98
N LYS A 292 -21.55 10.84 8.31
CA LYS A 292 -22.60 10.16 9.08
C LYS A 292 -23.97 10.85 8.97
N GLY A 293 -24.02 12.17 9.16
CA GLY A 293 -25.27 12.93 9.06
C GLY A 293 -25.93 12.82 7.68
N ASN A 294 -25.13 12.68 6.61
CA ASN A 294 -25.63 12.61 5.23
C ASN A 294 -25.93 11.20 4.75
N ILE A 295 -25.34 10.17 5.36
CA ILE A 295 -25.57 8.76 5.01
C ILE A 295 -27.06 8.44 5.08
N GLN A 296 -27.75 8.89 6.13
CA GLN A 296 -29.20 8.71 6.26
C GLN A 296 -29.89 9.31 5.03
N ASN A 297 -29.73 10.60 4.75
CA ASN A 297 -30.42 11.27 3.64
C ASN A 297 -30.19 10.59 2.29
N LYS A 298 -28.96 10.14 1.97
CA LYS A 298 -28.66 9.52 0.67
C LYS A 298 -29.14 8.05 0.57
N LEU A 299 -29.25 7.34 1.70
CA LEU A 299 -29.79 5.98 1.77
C LEU A 299 -31.30 5.91 2.00
N THR A 300 -31.95 7.01 2.38
CA THR A 300 -33.41 7.09 2.66
C THR A 300 -34.25 7.25 1.39
N GLU A 301 -33.68 7.19 0.19
CA GLU A 301 -34.51 7.01 -1.02
C GLU A 301 -35.15 5.62 -0.95
N ASN A 302 -36.36 5.59 -0.40
CA ASN A 302 -37.04 4.35 -0.07
C ASN A 302 -37.65 3.72 -1.32
N LEU A 303 -37.46 2.41 -1.48
CA LEU A 303 -38.40 1.58 -2.23
C LEU A 303 -39.62 1.28 -1.34
N GLU A 304 -40.22 2.33 -0.77
CA GLU A 304 -41.39 2.24 0.11
C GLU A 304 -42.56 1.55 -0.59
N ASN A 305 -42.68 1.76 -1.90
CA ASN A 305 -43.63 1.08 -2.79
C ASN A 305 -43.35 -0.43 -2.97
N TYR A 306 -42.29 -0.98 -2.38
CA TYR A 306 -41.94 -2.40 -2.38
C TYR A 306 -41.68 -2.96 -0.96
N GLY A 307 -41.94 -2.16 0.09
CA GLY A 307 -41.69 -2.56 1.47
C GLY A 307 -40.20 -2.70 1.83
N VAL A 308 -39.29 -2.06 1.09
CA VAL A 308 -37.84 -2.16 1.31
C VAL A 308 -37.26 -0.84 1.83
N LYS A 309 -36.46 -0.91 2.89
CA LYS A 309 -35.70 0.23 3.44
C LYS A 309 -34.29 -0.18 3.88
N ILE A 310 -33.37 0.77 3.92
CA ILE A 310 -32.03 0.58 4.49
C ILE A 310 -31.99 1.25 5.87
N ASN A 311 -31.80 0.45 6.92
CA ASN A 311 -31.66 0.93 8.28
C ASN A 311 -30.25 1.46 8.52
N THR A 312 -30.17 2.67 9.04
CA THR A 312 -28.94 3.43 9.29
C THR A 312 -28.74 3.76 10.78
N THR A 313 -29.38 3.05 11.70
CA THR A 313 -29.37 3.41 13.13
C THR A 313 -28.00 3.13 13.80
N ASN A 314 -27.30 2.05 13.41
CA ASN A 314 -26.09 1.57 14.10
C ASN A 314 -24.93 1.23 13.14
N TYR A 315 -24.78 1.99 12.05
CA TYR A 315 -23.65 1.77 11.13
C TYR A 315 -22.37 2.44 11.65
N GLU A 316 -21.24 1.94 11.18
CA GLU A 316 -19.92 2.47 11.48
C GLU A 316 -19.17 2.81 10.17
N ILE A 317 -18.30 3.82 10.24
CA ILE A 317 -17.36 4.13 9.15
C ILE A 317 -16.02 3.58 9.60
N GLU A 318 -15.39 2.77 8.76
CA GLU A 318 -14.06 2.22 9.05
C GLU A 318 -13.01 3.32 9.18
N THR A 319 -12.46 3.46 10.39
CA THR A 319 -11.46 4.51 10.72
C THR A 319 -10.11 3.96 11.15
N ASN A 320 -9.94 2.63 11.23
CA ASN A 320 -8.72 2.02 11.73
C ASN A 320 -7.73 1.78 10.58
N TRP A 321 -6.76 2.68 10.42
CA TRP A 321 -5.77 2.64 9.34
C TRP A 321 -4.39 2.36 9.92
N SER A 322 -3.70 1.31 9.47
CA SER A 322 -2.57 0.75 10.21
C SER A 322 -1.27 1.56 10.19
N ASN A 323 -1.08 2.53 9.29
CA ASN A 323 0.09 3.44 9.26
C ASN A 323 -0.13 4.60 8.27
N ILE A 324 0.88 5.48 8.13
CA ILE A 324 0.86 6.60 7.18
C ILE A 324 1.19 6.25 5.72
N LYS A 325 1.98 5.19 5.51
CA LYS A 325 2.42 4.76 4.17
C LYS A 325 1.26 4.20 3.35
N ASP A 326 0.27 3.62 4.02
CA ASP A 326 -0.90 2.97 3.45
C ASP A 326 -2.19 3.77 3.69
N PHE A 327 -2.04 5.03 4.13
CA PHE A 327 -3.17 5.86 4.52
C PHE A 327 -4.08 6.19 3.33
N TRP A 328 -3.49 6.55 2.19
CA TRP A 328 -4.22 6.95 0.99
C TRP A 328 -4.17 5.84 -0.07
N ASP A 329 -5.28 5.60 -0.75
CA ASP A 329 -5.31 4.66 -1.87
C ASP A 329 -4.73 5.30 -3.13
N HIS A 330 -4.95 6.61 -3.27
CA HIS A 330 -4.38 7.43 -4.35
C HIS A 330 -3.82 8.72 -3.77
N SER A 331 -2.61 9.08 -4.21
CA SER A 331 -1.93 10.31 -3.80
C SER A 331 -1.35 11.03 -5.00
N PHE A 332 -1.56 12.35 -5.04
CA PHE A 332 -0.78 13.24 -5.88
C PHE A 332 0.63 13.33 -5.30
N ASN A 333 1.63 12.88 -6.06
CA ASN A 333 3.04 12.79 -5.66
C ASN A 333 3.94 12.74 -6.90
N ALA A 334 5.26 12.71 -6.69
CA ALA A 334 6.25 12.52 -7.76
C ALA A 334 6.31 11.06 -8.25
N ASN A 335 5.23 10.59 -8.88
CA ASN A 335 5.08 9.22 -9.39
C ASN A 335 5.90 8.91 -10.65
N THR A 336 6.34 9.93 -11.40
CA THR A 336 7.30 9.76 -12.50
C THR A 336 8.70 10.18 -12.06
N GLU A 337 9.69 9.34 -12.37
CA GLU A 337 11.11 9.66 -12.23
C GLU A 337 11.54 10.70 -13.29
N SER A 338 12.05 11.84 -12.83
CA SER A 338 12.74 12.79 -13.71
C SER A 338 14.21 12.40 -13.86
N LYS A 339 14.72 12.34 -15.09
CA LYS A 339 16.14 12.04 -15.36
C LYS A 339 16.90 13.34 -15.56
N MET A 340 17.93 13.56 -14.74
CA MET A 340 18.69 14.81 -14.71
C MET A 340 20.19 14.61 -14.76
N ALA A 341 20.89 15.43 -15.56
CA ALA A 341 22.33 15.54 -15.47
C ALA A 341 22.69 16.41 -14.26
N TRP A 342 23.64 15.95 -13.45
CA TRP A 342 24.12 16.66 -12.26
C TRP A 342 24.89 17.97 -12.57
N LYS A 343 25.32 18.15 -13.83
CA LYS A 343 26.07 19.30 -14.33
C LYS A 343 25.50 19.75 -15.66
N GLU A 344 25.65 21.04 -15.97
CA GLU A 344 25.19 21.61 -17.24
C GLU A 344 25.91 21.00 -18.45
N LYS A 345 27.23 20.85 -18.33
CA LYS A 345 28.07 20.25 -19.36
C LYS A 345 28.17 18.74 -19.13
N LYS A 346 27.58 17.96 -20.04
CA LYS A 346 27.67 16.49 -20.11
C LYS A 346 28.97 16.08 -20.77
N VAL A 347 29.93 15.55 -20.02
CA VAL A 347 31.27 15.22 -20.50
C VAL A 347 31.45 13.71 -20.55
N ASN A 348 31.97 13.18 -21.67
CA ASN A 348 32.13 11.74 -21.91
C ASN A 348 30.83 10.93 -21.80
N TRP A 349 29.70 11.55 -22.17
CA TRP A 349 28.45 10.85 -22.40
C TRP A 349 28.51 10.23 -23.79
N THR A 350 28.57 8.90 -23.86
CA THR A 350 28.88 8.19 -25.10
C THR A 350 27.66 7.94 -25.98
N ASN A 351 26.44 8.05 -25.44
CA ASN A 351 25.20 7.82 -26.16
C ASN A 351 24.40 9.13 -26.33
N LYS A 352 24.13 9.53 -27.58
CA LYS A 352 23.31 10.72 -27.89
C LYS A 352 21.85 10.57 -27.44
N GLU A 353 21.34 9.35 -27.32
CA GLU A 353 20.00 9.11 -26.78
C GLU A 353 19.94 9.49 -25.30
N ASP A 354 20.99 9.19 -24.53
CA ASP A 354 21.09 9.57 -23.12
C ASP A 354 21.15 11.10 -22.93
N GLU A 355 21.79 11.82 -23.86
CA GLU A 355 21.83 13.29 -23.83
C GLU A 355 20.44 13.92 -23.95
N ASN A 356 19.51 13.30 -24.69
CA ASN A 356 18.14 13.78 -24.84
C ASN A 356 17.23 13.36 -23.68
N ILE A 357 17.56 12.24 -23.02
CA ILE A 357 16.77 11.70 -21.89
C ILE A 357 17.04 12.48 -20.60
N TYR A 358 18.30 12.81 -20.31
CA TYR A 358 18.66 13.51 -19.08
C TYR A 358 18.70 15.02 -19.30
N LYS A 359 17.77 15.77 -18.68
CA LYS A 359 17.80 17.24 -18.75
C LYS A 359 18.86 17.80 -17.81
N SER A 360 19.58 18.84 -18.22
CA SER A 360 20.51 19.52 -17.32
C SER A 360 19.74 20.39 -16.33
N ASN A 361 20.02 20.23 -15.03
CA ASN A 361 19.53 21.12 -13.98
C ASN A 361 20.52 21.12 -12.81
N GLN A 362 21.71 21.66 -13.09
CA GLN A 362 22.80 21.66 -12.10
C GLN A 362 22.42 22.43 -10.84
N ASN A 363 21.64 23.50 -10.97
CA ASN A 363 21.25 24.33 -9.83
C ASN A 363 20.36 23.59 -8.84
N LEU A 364 19.40 22.78 -9.31
CA LEU A 364 18.58 21.95 -8.44
C LEU A 364 19.44 20.89 -7.73
N TYR A 365 20.37 20.28 -8.46
CA TYR A 365 21.31 19.32 -7.90
C TYR A 365 22.18 19.97 -6.80
N ASP A 366 22.79 21.11 -7.10
CA ASP A 366 23.65 21.82 -6.18
C ASP A 366 22.85 22.29 -4.96
N TYR A 367 21.60 22.75 -5.14
CA TYR A 367 20.69 23.08 -4.03
C TYR A 367 20.43 21.88 -3.11
N ILE A 368 20.15 20.69 -3.65
CA ILE A 368 19.89 19.51 -2.84
C ILE A 368 21.17 19.04 -2.13
N PHE A 369 22.31 18.94 -2.83
CA PHE A 369 23.48 18.19 -2.33
C PHE A 369 24.72 19.00 -1.96
N LYS A 370 24.86 20.25 -2.43
CA LYS A 370 26.12 21.02 -2.31
C LYS A 370 25.99 22.38 -1.67
N THR A 371 24.80 22.97 -1.65
CA THR A 371 24.59 24.27 -1.01
C THR A 371 24.72 24.08 0.50
N LYS A 372 25.59 24.88 1.11
CA LYS A 372 25.68 24.93 2.57
C LYS A 372 24.35 25.43 3.10
N TYR A 373 23.72 24.66 3.98
CA TYR A 373 22.47 25.07 4.59
C TYR A 373 22.64 26.43 5.28
N ASN A 374 21.89 27.43 4.82
CA ASN A 374 21.85 28.76 5.40
C ASN A 374 20.41 29.27 5.40
N GLU A 375 19.84 29.38 6.59
CA GLU A 375 18.46 29.85 6.80
C GLU A 375 18.18 31.25 6.18
N ASN A 376 19.21 32.03 5.86
CA ASN A 376 19.09 33.39 5.34
C ASN A 376 19.12 33.52 3.80
N ALA A 377 19.35 32.45 3.03
CA ALA A 377 19.50 32.49 1.56
C ALA A 377 18.25 32.03 0.76
N LYS A 378 17.13 31.79 1.44
CA LYS A 378 15.99 30.98 0.96
C LYS A 378 15.31 31.42 -0.35
N GLN A 379 15.42 32.68 -0.78
CA GLN A 379 14.49 33.21 -1.80
C GLN A 379 14.86 32.84 -3.25
N GLU A 380 16.14 32.86 -3.64
CA GLU A 380 16.58 32.43 -4.98
C GLU A 380 16.60 30.90 -5.11
N GLU A 381 16.96 30.21 -4.04
CA GLU A 381 17.08 28.75 -3.98
C GLU A 381 15.73 28.02 -4.15
N ASN A 382 14.64 28.61 -3.66
CA ASN A 382 13.28 28.10 -3.85
C ASN A 382 12.82 28.12 -5.33
N GLU A 383 13.42 28.94 -6.19
CA GLU A 383 13.04 28.99 -7.61
C GLU A 383 13.43 27.70 -8.36
N TYR A 384 14.45 26.95 -7.90
CA TYR A 384 14.84 25.67 -8.52
C TYR A 384 13.79 24.59 -8.29
N LEU A 385 13.33 24.44 -7.04
CA LEU A 385 12.22 23.53 -6.70
C LEU A 385 10.93 23.95 -7.39
N LYS A 386 10.66 25.25 -7.48
CA LYS A 386 9.48 25.79 -8.18
C LYS A 386 9.49 25.49 -9.68
N SER A 387 10.65 25.59 -10.35
CA SER A 387 10.76 25.18 -11.76
C SER A 387 10.50 23.69 -11.92
N TYR A 388 11.16 22.87 -11.09
CA TYR A 388 10.98 21.43 -11.10
C TYR A 388 9.52 21.02 -10.88
N LEU A 389 8.85 21.61 -9.88
CA LEU A 389 7.43 21.37 -9.63
C LEU A 389 6.58 21.77 -10.84
N SER A 390 6.82 22.95 -11.42
CA SER A 390 6.06 23.45 -12.57
C SER A 390 6.15 22.53 -13.78
N GLU A 391 7.33 21.97 -14.04
CA GLU A 391 7.59 21.11 -15.19
C GLU A 391 6.91 19.74 -15.07
N ASN A 392 6.80 19.21 -13.86
CA ASN A 392 6.29 17.85 -13.63
C ASN A 392 4.81 17.82 -13.19
N TRP A 393 4.25 18.93 -12.70
CA TRP A 393 2.91 19.03 -12.13
C TRP A 393 1.82 18.34 -12.97
N ASN A 394 1.73 18.68 -14.25
CA ASN A 394 0.68 18.17 -15.14
C ASN A 394 0.77 16.65 -15.32
N GLU A 395 1.99 16.11 -15.39
CA GLU A 395 2.20 14.67 -15.54
C GLU A 395 1.83 13.94 -14.26
N TRP A 396 2.33 14.40 -13.11
CA TRP A 396 1.99 13.83 -11.80
C TRP A 396 0.48 13.86 -11.54
N TYR A 397 -0.17 14.98 -11.91
CA TYR A 397 -1.60 15.16 -11.77
C TYR A 397 -2.38 14.22 -12.69
N LYS A 398 -1.97 14.11 -13.95
CA LYS A 398 -2.57 13.16 -14.91
C LYS A 398 -2.45 11.72 -14.40
N ASN A 399 -1.28 11.33 -13.89
CA ASN A 399 -1.06 9.99 -13.34
C ASN A 399 -1.90 9.74 -12.09
N TYR A 400 -2.04 10.74 -11.21
CA TYR A 400 -2.94 10.67 -10.06
C TYR A 400 -4.39 10.43 -10.48
N LEU A 401 -4.93 11.24 -11.40
CA LEU A 401 -6.30 11.11 -11.85
C LEU A 401 -6.54 9.79 -12.58
N ASN A 402 -5.62 9.37 -13.45
CA ASN A 402 -5.69 8.09 -14.14
C ASN A 402 -5.68 6.92 -13.15
N SER A 403 -4.87 6.97 -12.10
CA SER A 403 -4.86 5.90 -11.08
C SER A 403 -6.23 5.72 -10.42
N ILE A 404 -7.01 6.79 -10.26
CA ILE A 404 -8.38 6.74 -9.75
C ILE A 404 -9.33 6.19 -10.83
N ILE A 405 -9.26 6.70 -12.06
CA ILE A 405 -10.16 6.26 -13.13
C ILE A 405 -9.94 4.77 -13.46
N ASP A 406 -8.68 4.37 -13.66
CA ASP A 406 -8.33 3.00 -14.05
C ASP A 406 -8.68 1.96 -12.98
N SER A 407 -8.67 2.35 -11.70
CA SER A 407 -9.06 1.48 -10.57
C SER A 407 -10.58 1.42 -10.34
N ASN A 408 -11.36 2.27 -11.01
CA ASN A 408 -12.81 2.41 -10.82
C ASN A 408 -13.50 2.33 -12.18
N THR A 409 -13.74 1.11 -12.66
CA THR A 409 -14.29 0.80 -13.99
C THR A 409 -15.57 1.55 -14.33
N GLU A 410 -16.40 1.87 -13.33
CA GLU A 410 -17.60 2.69 -13.47
C GLU A 410 -17.31 4.14 -13.93
N LEU A 411 -16.13 4.68 -13.64
CA LEU A 411 -15.68 5.98 -14.15
C LEU A 411 -15.03 5.89 -15.53
N SER A 412 -14.65 4.69 -15.99
CA SER A 412 -13.98 4.50 -17.28
C SER A 412 -14.95 4.52 -18.47
N ASP A 413 -16.22 4.18 -18.24
CA ASP A 413 -17.26 4.08 -19.28
C ASP A 413 -18.34 5.15 -19.08
N ASP A 414 -18.51 6.05 -20.05
CA ASP A 414 -19.50 7.15 -20.01
C ASP A 414 -20.94 6.68 -19.87
N SER A 415 -21.24 5.40 -20.16
CA SER A 415 -22.60 4.85 -20.09
C SER A 415 -23.03 4.37 -18.70
N ASN A 416 -22.08 4.24 -17.75
CA ASN A 416 -22.30 3.49 -16.50
C ASN A 416 -22.44 4.34 -15.23
N TYR A 417 -22.18 5.66 -15.28
CA TYR A 417 -22.22 6.50 -14.09
C TYR A 417 -22.93 7.83 -14.30
N GLU A 418 -24.07 8.00 -13.62
CA GLU A 418 -24.81 9.26 -13.57
C GLU A 418 -23.96 10.36 -12.91
N ASN A 419 -23.82 11.53 -13.53
CA ASN A 419 -23.02 12.67 -13.05
C ASN A 419 -21.49 12.46 -13.02
N LYS A 420 -20.95 11.60 -13.89
CA LYS A 420 -19.49 11.38 -14.07
C LYS A 420 -18.69 12.68 -14.16
N ASP A 421 -19.14 13.64 -14.97
CA ASP A 421 -18.44 14.93 -15.14
C ASP A 421 -18.29 15.71 -13.84
N GLU A 422 -19.30 15.68 -12.98
CA GLU A 422 -19.29 16.34 -11.68
C GLU A 422 -18.40 15.60 -10.67
N VAL A 423 -18.37 14.26 -10.72
CA VAL A 423 -17.39 13.46 -9.96
C VAL A 423 -15.98 13.84 -10.39
N ILE A 424 -15.67 13.82 -11.68
CA ILE A 424 -14.34 14.16 -12.21
C ILE A 424 -13.96 15.58 -11.82
N LYS A 425 -14.88 16.54 -11.92
CA LYS A 425 -14.66 17.93 -11.48
C LYS A 425 -14.33 18.03 -10.00
N THR A 426 -14.92 17.18 -9.16
CA THR A 426 -14.61 17.15 -7.73
C THR A 426 -13.26 16.48 -7.45
N LEU A 427 -12.97 15.34 -8.11
CA LEU A 427 -11.67 14.66 -8.02
C LEU A 427 -10.52 15.58 -8.46
N LYS A 428 -10.76 16.46 -9.44
CA LYS A 428 -9.82 17.52 -9.86
C LYS A 428 -9.39 18.50 -8.77
N LYS A 429 -10.08 18.54 -7.64
CA LYS A 429 -9.74 19.38 -6.47
C LYS A 429 -8.98 18.62 -5.39
N THR A 430 -8.95 17.29 -5.48
CA THR A 430 -8.35 16.43 -4.45
C THR A 430 -6.87 16.20 -4.74
N VAL A 431 -6.06 16.18 -3.69
CA VAL A 431 -4.64 15.78 -3.76
C VAL A 431 -4.40 14.38 -3.18
N ASN A 432 -5.35 13.85 -2.40
CA ASN A 432 -5.36 12.44 -2.01
C ASN A 432 -6.80 11.92 -1.98
N LEU A 433 -6.96 10.61 -2.20
CA LEU A 433 -8.24 9.90 -2.13
C LEU A 433 -8.08 8.62 -1.31
N LYS A 434 -9.05 8.35 -0.44
CA LYS A 434 -9.20 7.11 0.32
C LYS A 434 -10.61 6.56 0.14
N PHE A 435 -10.73 5.26 -0.06
CA PHE A 435 -11.99 4.54 -0.04
C PHE A 435 -12.19 3.91 1.34
N VAL A 436 -13.30 4.25 1.99
CA VAL A 436 -13.64 3.76 3.34
C VAL A 436 -14.93 2.94 3.31
N LYS A 437 -14.99 1.90 4.14
CA LYS A 437 -16.16 1.01 4.22
C LYS A 437 -17.15 1.54 5.27
N ILE A 438 -18.43 1.61 4.90
CA ILE A 438 -19.56 1.80 5.79
C ILE A 438 -20.08 0.41 6.15
N LYS A 439 -19.95 0.04 7.42
CA LYS A 439 -20.28 -1.29 7.97
C LYS A 439 -21.54 -1.24 8.82
N GLY A 440 -22.23 -2.37 8.97
CA GLY A 440 -23.39 -2.49 9.86
C GLY A 440 -24.68 -1.85 9.34
N LEU A 441 -24.73 -1.55 8.03
CA LEU A 441 -25.99 -1.23 7.36
C LEU A 441 -26.87 -2.48 7.29
N LYS A 442 -28.18 -2.29 7.42
CA LYS A 442 -29.13 -3.39 7.32
C LYS A 442 -30.21 -3.11 6.29
N LEU A 443 -30.58 -4.14 5.56
CA LEU A 443 -31.69 -4.14 4.63
C LEU A 443 -32.92 -4.68 5.37
N GLU A 444 -34.01 -3.91 5.37
CA GLU A 444 -35.30 -4.35 5.86
C GLU A 444 -36.26 -4.54 4.68
N ILE A 445 -36.91 -5.69 4.63
CA ILE A 445 -37.91 -6.11 3.64
C ILE A 445 -39.15 -6.53 4.42
N ASN A 446 -40.18 -5.67 4.48
CA ASN A 446 -41.31 -5.86 5.39
C ASN A 446 -40.83 -6.11 6.84
N ASP A 447 -41.15 -7.26 7.43
CA ASP A 447 -40.72 -7.68 8.78
C ASP A 447 -39.38 -8.45 8.78
N PHE A 448 -38.72 -8.60 7.63
CA PHE A 448 -37.44 -9.29 7.49
C PHE A 448 -36.28 -8.28 7.52
N GLU A 449 -35.26 -8.53 8.35
CA GLU A 449 -34.08 -7.67 8.49
C GLU A 449 -32.80 -8.50 8.32
N THR A 450 -31.87 -8.02 7.48
CA THR A 450 -30.61 -8.69 7.17
C THR A 450 -29.47 -7.67 7.07
N ASP A 451 -28.24 -8.11 7.32
CA ASP A 451 -27.06 -7.29 7.03
C ASP A 451 -26.99 -6.97 5.53
N LEU A 452 -26.63 -5.74 5.21
CA LEU A 452 -26.22 -5.34 3.87
C LEU A 452 -24.69 -5.39 3.79
N ASN A 453 -24.16 -5.88 2.67
CA ASN A 453 -22.71 -5.84 2.43
C ASN A 453 -22.19 -4.40 2.52
N ASP A 454 -20.96 -4.26 3.01
CA ASP A 454 -20.28 -2.97 3.19
C ASP A 454 -20.41 -2.07 1.95
N ILE A 455 -20.74 -0.80 2.17
CA ILE A 455 -20.75 0.23 1.12
C ILE A 455 -19.44 0.98 1.16
N VAL A 456 -18.76 1.09 0.03
CA VAL A 456 -17.51 1.85 -0.08
C VAL A 456 -17.82 3.29 -0.44
N VAL A 457 -17.20 4.25 0.25
CA VAL A 457 -17.31 5.68 -0.05
C VAL A 457 -15.93 6.34 -0.17
N GLY A 458 -15.80 7.24 -1.14
CA GLY A 458 -14.60 8.03 -1.38
C GLY A 458 -14.51 9.21 -0.44
N VAL A 459 -13.33 9.41 0.12
CA VAL A 459 -12.94 10.49 1.03
C VAL A 459 -11.74 11.19 0.42
N GLY A 460 -11.90 12.47 0.12
CA GLY A 460 -10.89 13.26 -0.59
C GLY A 460 -10.20 14.23 0.36
N TYR A 461 -8.89 14.34 0.28
CA TYR A 461 -8.17 15.45 0.88
C TYR A 461 -8.06 16.59 -0.14
N VAL A 462 -8.55 17.76 0.22
CA VAL A 462 -8.47 18.99 -0.58
C VAL A 462 -7.65 20.01 0.18
N LEU A 463 -6.83 20.79 -0.52
CA LEU A 463 -6.07 21.84 0.15
C LEU A 463 -6.95 23.02 0.53
N ASN A 464 -7.99 23.31 -0.26
CA ASN A 464 -8.97 24.34 0.06
C ASN A 464 -10.38 23.90 -0.40
N ARG A 465 -11.25 23.55 0.55
CA ARG A 465 -12.61 23.07 0.24
C ARG A 465 -13.52 24.14 -0.38
N ASN A 466 -13.19 25.42 -0.17
CA ASN A 466 -13.99 26.56 -0.60
C ASN A 466 -13.53 27.15 -1.95
N ASN A 467 -12.40 26.72 -2.49
CA ASN A 467 -11.94 27.20 -3.79
C ASN A 467 -12.60 26.40 -4.92
N ASP A 468 -13.74 26.92 -5.43
CA ASP A 468 -14.46 26.25 -6.50
C ASP A 468 -13.79 26.34 -7.88
N ASN A 469 -12.77 27.19 -8.02
CA ASN A 469 -11.98 27.38 -9.23
C ASN A 469 -10.70 26.54 -9.27
N THR A 470 -10.42 25.74 -8.24
CA THR A 470 -9.26 24.83 -8.27
C THR A 470 -9.44 23.80 -9.38
N ASP A 471 -8.54 23.82 -10.36
CA ASP A 471 -8.35 22.75 -11.33
C ASP A 471 -6.87 22.38 -11.33
N LEU A 472 -6.54 21.29 -10.63
CA LEU A 472 -5.16 20.79 -10.54
C LEU A 472 -4.61 20.36 -11.91
N SER A 473 -5.42 20.24 -12.97
CA SER A 473 -4.92 20.00 -14.32
C SER A 473 -4.25 21.22 -14.97
N VAL A 474 -4.35 22.39 -14.34
CA VAL A 474 -3.71 23.63 -14.79
C VAL A 474 -2.67 24.08 -13.77
N VAL A 475 -1.44 24.27 -14.21
CA VAL A 475 -0.36 24.80 -13.36
C VAL A 475 -0.59 26.29 -13.08
N ASP A 476 -1.22 26.62 -11.96
CA ASP A 476 -1.23 27.98 -11.41
C ASP A 476 -0.21 28.10 -10.27
N LYS A 477 0.94 28.71 -10.54
CA LYS A 477 2.02 28.92 -9.56
C LYS A 477 1.60 29.83 -8.40
N ASN A 478 0.51 30.58 -8.52
CA ASN A 478 -0.02 31.44 -7.47
C ASN A 478 -1.08 30.75 -6.60
N SER A 479 -1.59 29.59 -7.04
CA SER A 479 -2.59 28.83 -6.29
C SER A 479 -2.06 28.40 -4.92
N SER A 480 -2.97 28.27 -3.96
CA SER A 480 -2.68 27.67 -2.65
C SER A 480 -2.07 26.29 -2.83
N GLU A 481 -2.61 25.51 -3.75
CA GLU A 481 -2.28 24.12 -4.01
C GLU A 481 -0.82 23.97 -4.41
N PHE A 482 -0.39 24.75 -5.41
CA PHE A 482 0.99 24.77 -5.87
C PHE A 482 1.94 25.21 -4.76
N LYS A 483 1.56 26.24 -3.98
CA LYS A 483 2.38 26.75 -2.87
C LYS A 483 2.53 25.74 -1.72
N SER A 484 1.46 25.03 -1.36
CA SER A 484 1.53 24.00 -0.30
C SER A 484 2.45 22.85 -0.71
N VAL A 485 2.40 22.42 -1.97
CA VAL A 485 3.27 21.37 -2.51
C VAL A 485 4.72 21.86 -2.57
N LEU A 486 4.96 23.08 -3.03
CA LEU A 486 6.29 23.69 -3.03
C LEU A 486 6.86 23.79 -1.61
N ASN A 487 6.06 24.23 -0.63
CA ASN A 487 6.49 24.31 0.77
C ASN A 487 6.85 22.93 1.31
N ASN A 488 6.07 21.89 1.00
CA ASN A 488 6.41 20.52 1.38
C ASN A 488 7.77 20.07 0.80
N MET A 489 8.06 20.39 -0.47
CA MET A 489 9.36 20.10 -1.09
C MET A 489 10.50 20.86 -0.40
N ILE A 490 10.28 22.13 -0.06
CA ILE A 490 11.26 22.96 0.66
C ILE A 490 11.54 22.34 2.03
N ASP A 491 10.51 22.06 2.83
CA ASP A 491 10.63 21.43 4.15
C ASP A 491 11.37 20.10 4.06
N GLY A 492 11.08 19.28 3.04
CA GLY A 492 11.76 18.01 2.79
C GLY A 492 13.26 18.18 2.53
N VAL A 493 13.66 19.11 1.65
CA VAL A 493 15.08 19.38 1.36
C VAL A 493 15.78 20.03 2.55
N GLU A 494 15.15 20.98 3.24
CA GLU A 494 15.71 21.60 4.45
C GLU A 494 15.92 20.56 5.56
N SER A 495 14.98 19.64 5.75
CA SER A 495 15.13 18.57 6.73
C SER A 495 16.20 17.56 6.34
N TYR A 496 16.37 17.27 5.04
CA TYR A 496 17.50 16.50 4.53
C TYR A 496 18.82 17.20 4.85
N HIS A 497 18.94 18.49 4.53
CA HIS A 497 20.13 19.29 4.83
C HIS A 497 20.49 19.29 6.30
N LYS A 498 19.49 19.40 7.18
CA LYS A 498 19.69 19.40 8.63
C LYS A 498 20.16 18.03 9.15
N VAL A 499 19.51 16.96 8.71
CA VAL A 499 19.82 15.59 9.17
C VAL A 499 21.19 15.14 8.70
N PHE A 500 21.53 15.42 7.43
CA PHE A 500 22.84 15.08 6.90
C PHE A 500 23.93 16.08 7.32
N GLY A 501 23.57 17.34 7.52
CA GLY A 501 24.53 18.43 7.73
C GLY A 501 25.21 18.83 6.42
N THR A 502 24.41 19.08 5.38
CA THR A 502 24.89 19.37 4.01
C THR A 502 25.79 20.60 3.98
N ASN A 503 26.94 20.46 3.33
CA ASN A 503 28.00 21.44 3.22
C ASN A 503 28.50 21.56 1.77
N LYS A 504 29.26 22.63 1.51
CA LYS A 504 29.96 22.79 0.23
C LYS A 504 31.19 21.89 0.20
N GLY A 505 31.29 21.04 -0.82
CA GLY A 505 32.47 20.20 -1.03
C GLY A 505 33.73 21.01 -1.38
N THR A 506 34.89 20.39 -1.20
CA THR A 506 36.21 20.99 -1.51
C THR A 506 36.48 21.14 -3.01
N ASP A 507 35.70 20.47 -3.86
CA ASP A 507 35.79 20.51 -5.32
C ASP A 507 34.38 20.29 -5.94
N ASP A 508 34.17 20.85 -7.14
CA ASP A 508 32.91 20.80 -7.90
C ASP A 508 32.52 19.38 -8.34
N TYR A 509 33.44 18.43 -8.21
CA TYR A 509 33.26 17.03 -8.57
C TYR A 509 32.95 16.10 -7.38
N ARG A 510 32.78 16.63 -6.16
CA ARG A 510 32.17 15.89 -5.05
C ARG A 510 30.67 15.75 -5.30
N ILE A 511 30.11 14.55 -5.12
CA ILE A 511 28.65 14.35 -5.27
C ILE A 511 27.92 15.07 -4.14
N ALA A 512 28.42 14.91 -2.92
CA ALA A 512 27.88 15.56 -1.75
C ALA A 512 28.99 15.79 -0.73
N ALA A 513 28.80 16.73 0.17
CA ALA A 513 29.65 16.91 1.33
C ALA A 513 28.74 17.17 2.54
N TYR A 514 29.00 16.51 3.65
CA TYR A 514 28.22 16.70 4.85
C TYR A 514 29.04 16.47 6.12
N ASP A 515 28.62 17.00 7.27
CA ASP A 515 29.31 16.84 8.56
C ASP A 515 28.62 15.80 9.47
N GLY A 516 27.49 15.26 9.03
CA GLY A 516 26.68 14.27 9.74
C GLY A 516 25.53 14.86 10.54
N GLY A 517 25.37 16.18 10.56
CA GLY A 517 24.26 16.90 11.19
C GLY A 517 24.15 16.63 12.69
N ASP A 518 22.94 16.84 13.22
CA ASP A 518 22.63 16.65 14.65
C ASP A 518 22.90 15.21 15.13
N TYR A 519 22.87 14.24 14.22
CA TYR A 519 22.98 12.81 14.51
C TYR A 519 24.39 12.24 14.36
N LYS A 520 25.33 13.05 13.84
CA LYS A 520 26.68 12.60 13.47
C LYS A 520 26.64 11.34 12.61
N LEU A 521 25.84 11.37 11.54
CA LEU A 521 25.56 10.20 10.69
C LEU A 521 26.82 9.50 10.17
N TRP A 522 27.92 10.22 9.98
CA TRP A 522 29.22 9.62 9.63
C TRP A 522 29.70 8.53 10.58
N GLU A 523 29.46 8.71 11.88
CA GLU A 523 29.83 7.72 12.90
C GLU A 523 28.89 6.52 12.90
N SER A 524 27.73 6.62 12.24
CA SER A 524 26.73 5.56 12.15
C SER A 524 27.04 4.56 11.04
N TYR A 525 27.83 4.94 10.03
CA TYR A 525 28.16 4.04 8.92
C TYR A 525 29.16 2.98 9.37
N SER A 526 28.70 1.73 9.44
CA SER A 526 29.54 0.61 9.83
C SER A 526 30.19 -0.06 8.62
N VAL A 527 31.53 -0.12 8.62
CA VAL A 527 32.28 -0.86 7.60
C VAL A 527 31.91 -2.34 7.60
N SER A 528 31.63 -2.94 8.77
CA SER A 528 31.25 -4.36 8.87
C SER A 528 29.86 -4.66 8.29
N GLU A 529 28.99 -3.65 8.22
CA GLU A 529 27.68 -3.79 7.58
C GLU A 529 27.81 -3.67 6.06
N LEU A 530 28.73 -2.84 5.60
CA LEU A 530 28.98 -2.54 4.18
C LEU A 530 29.96 -3.51 3.49
N TYR A 531 30.54 -4.49 4.20
CA TYR A 531 31.65 -5.32 3.68
C TYR A 531 31.78 -6.73 4.31
N TYR A 532 32.67 -7.58 3.75
CA TYR A 532 32.94 -8.97 4.14
C TYR A 532 34.43 -9.38 4.25
N ASP A 533 35.42 -8.56 3.87
CA ASP A 533 36.84 -8.98 3.82
C ASP A 533 37.74 -8.14 4.77
N ASN A 534 39.03 -8.42 4.89
CA ASN A 534 39.91 -7.94 5.96
C ASN A 534 40.46 -6.53 5.74
N VAL A 535 40.16 -5.89 4.60
CA VAL A 535 40.84 -4.65 4.16
C VAL A 535 39.98 -3.37 4.28
N HIS A 536 38.79 -3.45 4.90
CA HIS A 536 37.85 -2.33 5.10
C HIS A 536 37.42 -1.61 3.80
N LYS A 537 37.11 -2.35 2.74
CA LYS A 537 36.82 -1.81 1.39
C LYS A 537 35.41 -2.13 0.92
N ILE A 538 34.62 -1.14 0.53
CA ILE A 538 33.26 -1.29 0.00
C ILE A 538 33.35 -1.54 -1.51
N TYR A 539 32.82 -2.67 -1.98
CA TYR A 539 32.83 -3.03 -3.41
C TYR A 539 31.45 -2.78 -4.03
N LEU A 540 31.24 -1.60 -4.64
CA LEU A 540 29.99 -1.27 -5.32
C LEU A 540 29.61 -2.18 -6.52
N PRO A 541 30.50 -2.95 -7.19
CA PRO A 541 30.05 -3.90 -8.22
C PRO A 541 29.05 -4.95 -7.75
N LEU A 542 29.06 -5.28 -6.45
CA LEU A 542 28.19 -6.31 -5.89
C LEU A 542 26.84 -5.72 -5.49
N GLN A 543 25.75 -6.21 -6.10
CA GLN A 543 24.40 -5.70 -5.88
C GLN A 543 24.03 -5.63 -4.38
N ARG A 544 24.26 -6.72 -3.64
CA ARG A 544 24.03 -6.77 -2.18
C ARG A 544 24.78 -5.67 -1.41
N ILE A 545 25.99 -5.30 -1.84
CA ILE A 545 26.76 -4.23 -1.19
C ILE A 545 26.16 -2.86 -1.55
N ARG A 546 25.73 -2.66 -2.80
CA ARG A 546 25.03 -1.42 -3.21
C ARG A 546 23.72 -1.23 -2.48
N ASP A 547 22.94 -2.30 -2.32
CA ASP A 547 21.66 -2.25 -1.62
C ASP A 547 21.88 -1.80 -0.18
N LYS A 548 22.82 -2.43 0.54
CA LYS A 548 23.19 -2.00 1.90
C LYS A 548 23.75 -0.57 1.98
N PHE A 549 24.51 -0.16 0.97
CA PHE A 549 25.01 1.21 0.91
C PHE A 549 23.87 2.21 0.70
N SER A 550 22.93 1.89 -0.18
CA SER A 550 21.71 2.64 -0.42
C SER A 550 20.81 2.66 0.81
N ASP A 551 20.71 1.56 1.56
CA ASP A 551 19.96 1.48 2.82
C ASP A 551 20.55 2.42 3.86
N ASN A 552 21.88 2.49 3.95
CA ASN A 552 22.58 3.42 4.84
C ASN A 552 22.37 4.88 4.42
N LEU A 553 22.49 5.20 3.13
CA LEU A 553 22.21 6.56 2.62
C LEU A 553 20.72 6.91 2.74
N SER A 554 19.83 5.94 2.68
CA SER A 554 18.39 6.10 2.87
C SER A 554 17.97 6.04 4.35
N LEU A 555 18.91 5.86 5.27
CA LEU A 555 18.66 5.79 6.72
C LEU A 555 17.69 4.66 7.14
N ILE A 556 17.72 3.53 6.43
CA ILE A 556 16.91 2.33 6.70
C ILE A 556 17.76 1.12 7.09
N ALA A 557 19.05 1.33 7.40
CA ALA A 557 19.92 0.25 7.85
C ALA A 557 19.40 -0.38 9.15
N VAL A 558 19.35 -1.72 9.16
CA VAL A 558 18.81 -2.51 10.27
C VAL A 558 19.65 -2.33 11.53
N ASN A 559 19.01 -2.09 12.68
CA ASN A 559 19.62 -1.94 14.01
C ASN A 559 20.49 -0.69 14.22
N ASN A 560 20.27 0.38 13.47
CA ASN A 560 20.99 1.64 13.66
C ASN A 560 20.10 2.75 14.24
N ASN A 561 20.08 2.89 15.57
CA ASN A 561 19.22 3.87 16.25
C ASN A 561 19.46 5.32 15.78
N LYS A 562 20.72 5.70 15.50
CA LYS A 562 21.04 7.05 15.00
C LYS A 562 20.40 7.31 13.64
N GLN A 563 20.51 6.36 12.71
CA GLN A 563 19.86 6.48 11.39
C GLN A 563 18.34 6.44 11.51
N PHE A 564 17.78 5.62 12.40
CA PHE A 564 16.34 5.56 12.64
C PHE A 564 15.78 6.90 13.18
N GLU A 565 16.44 7.50 14.17
CA GLU A 565 16.07 8.81 14.72
C GLU A 565 16.22 9.91 13.66
N ALA A 566 17.34 9.90 12.92
CA ALA A 566 17.59 10.81 11.80
C ALA A 566 16.51 10.71 10.71
N ARG A 567 16.12 9.49 10.33
CA ARG A 567 15.05 9.27 9.35
C ARG A 567 13.71 9.75 9.88
N SER A 568 13.43 9.49 11.16
CA SER A 568 12.18 9.91 11.79
C SER A 568 12.08 11.44 11.81
N GLU A 569 13.18 12.14 12.13
CA GLU A 569 13.25 13.60 12.03
C GLU A 569 13.12 14.10 10.59
N LEU A 570 13.80 13.48 9.63
CA LEU A 570 13.70 13.84 8.21
C LEU A 570 12.25 13.77 7.72
N LEU A 571 11.58 12.66 8.01
CA LEU A 571 10.20 12.44 7.58
C LEU A 571 9.22 13.35 8.32
N SER A 572 9.35 13.48 9.65
CA SER A 572 8.40 14.27 10.43
C SER A 572 8.57 15.77 10.22
N LYS A 573 9.80 16.30 10.33
CA LYS A 573 10.06 17.75 10.16
C LYS A 573 10.02 18.17 8.70
N GLY A 574 10.42 17.28 7.79
CA GLY A 574 10.31 17.53 6.35
C GLY A 574 8.89 17.35 5.82
N ASN A 575 7.93 16.90 6.63
CA ASN A 575 6.56 16.59 6.22
C ASN A 575 6.52 15.57 5.06
N GLN A 576 7.32 14.49 5.14
CA GLN A 576 7.48 13.49 4.09
C GLN A 576 6.97 12.11 4.54
N LYS A 577 6.34 11.35 3.64
CA LYS A 577 6.01 9.94 3.85
C LYS A 577 7.18 9.02 3.51
N ASP A 578 7.97 9.39 2.51
CA ASP A 578 9.09 8.60 2.04
C ASP A 578 10.37 9.42 1.84
N TYR A 579 11.50 8.73 1.97
CA TYR A 579 12.83 9.27 1.69
C TYR A 579 13.71 8.14 1.17
N GLN A 580 14.38 8.35 0.04
CA GLN A 580 15.34 7.40 -0.50
C GLN A 580 16.52 8.12 -1.15
N TRP A 581 17.72 7.60 -0.92
CA TRP A 581 18.92 7.92 -1.67
C TRP A 581 19.59 6.61 -2.08
N LYS A 582 19.38 6.22 -3.33
CA LYS A 582 19.71 4.90 -3.83
C LYS A 582 20.67 4.98 -5.00
N ILE A 583 21.67 4.12 -5.01
CA ILE A 583 22.57 3.96 -6.15
C ILE A 583 21.91 3.02 -7.18
N ASP A 584 22.02 3.33 -8.48
CA ASP A 584 21.43 2.52 -9.54
C ASP A 584 21.91 1.06 -9.45
N THR A 585 20.93 0.16 -9.58
CA THR A 585 21.10 -1.28 -9.49
C THR A 585 21.39 -1.94 -10.82
N ASP A 586 21.18 -1.25 -11.96
CA ASP A 586 21.43 -1.81 -13.30
C ASP A 586 22.91 -2.15 -13.49
N PRO A 587 23.29 -3.45 -13.54
CA PRO A 587 24.66 -3.91 -13.68
C PRO A 587 25.39 -3.37 -14.91
N SER A 588 24.66 -2.96 -15.96
CA SER A 588 25.21 -2.44 -17.20
C SER A 588 25.77 -1.02 -17.07
N ASN A 589 25.27 -0.24 -16.11
CA ASN A 589 25.69 1.14 -15.82
C ASN A 589 26.56 1.26 -14.57
N VAL A 590 26.96 0.14 -13.96
CA VAL A 590 27.75 0.16 -12.71
C VAL A 590 29.20 0.50 -13.02
N ALA A 591 29.64 1.66 -12.54
CA ALA A 591 31.05 1.95 -12.43
C ALA A 591 31.68 1.06 -11.35
N TRP A 592 32.71 0.30 -11.71
CA TRP A 592 33.29 -0.71 -10.85
C TRP A 592 34.26 -0.13 -9.81
N ASN A 593 33.70 0.70 -8.92
CA ASN A 593 34.47 1.44 -7.93
C ASN A 593 34.53 0.70 -6.60
N ARG A 594 35.65 0.90 -5.92
CA ARG A 594 35.85 0.46 -4.54
C ARG A 594 35.97 1.68 -3.64
N PHE A 595 35.23 1.72 -2.55
CA PHE A 595 35.37 2.76 -1.54
C PHE A 595 36.05 2.29 -0.27
N SER A 596 36.51 3.22 0.54
CA SER A 596 36.87 3.05 1.94
C SER A 596 36.23 4.17 2.77
N ILE A 597 35.90 3.87 4.03
CA ILE A 597 35.45 4.88 5.00
C ILE A 597 36.66 5.27 5.85
N ASN A 598 36.91 6.57 6.02
CA ASN A 598 37.87 7.11 7.00
C ASN A 598 39.28 6.49 6.94
N VAL A 599 39.94 6.56 5.78
CA VAL A 599 41.34 6.11 5.67
C VAL A 599 42.23 7.02 6.51
N GLN A 600 42.85 6.46 7.57
CA GLN A 600 43.86 7.13 8.42
C GLN A 600 45.21 7.35 7.70
N GLN A 601 45.21 7.76 6.43
CA GLN A 601 46.41 8.27 5.80
C GLN A 601 46.36 9.79 5.91
N SER A 602 47.35 10.34 6.61
CA SER A 602 47.37 11.65 7.30
C SER A 602 47.10 12.89 6.44
N ASP A 603 46.97 12.76 5.12
CA ASP A 603 46.73 13.85 4.16
C ASP A 603 45.54 13.59 3.21
N LEU A 604 44.76 12.52 3.43
CA LEU A 604 43.66 12.11 2.54
C LEU A 604 42.29 12.53 3.10
N GLN A 605 41.40 12.94 2.19
CA GLN A 605 40.09 13.52 2.54
C GLN A 605 39.20 12.53 3.30
N LYS A 606 38.47 13.01 4.30
CA LYS A 606 37.52 12.20 5.08
C LYS A 606 36.23 11.96 4.28
N GLY A 607 35.56 10.82 4.51
CA GLY A 607 34.30 10.44 3.84
C GLY A 607 34.37 9.09 3.12
N PHE A 608 33.52 8.91 2.10
CA PHE A 608 33.54 7.73 1.22
C PHE A 608 34.57 7.91 0.12
N VAL A 609 35.76 7.35 0.34
CA VAL A 609 36.96 7.57 -0.47
C VAL A 609 37.09 6.51 -1.54
N MET A 610 37.31 6.92 -2.79
CA MET A 610 37.56 5.99 -3.87
C MET A 610 38.96 5.38 -3.78
N ASP A 611 39.05 4.06 -3.58
CA ASP A 611 40.30 3.32 -3.36
C ASP A 611 40.72 2.48 -4.59
N GLY A 612 39.91 2.43 -5.65
CA GLY A 612 40.30 1.82 -6.92
C GLY A 612 39.16 1.52 -7.88
N TYR A 613 39.53 1.03 -9.07
CA TYR A 613 38.65 0.70 -10.19
C TYR A 613 38.87 -0.75 -10.65
N TYR A 614 37.80 -1.46 -11.01
CA TYR A 614 37.85 -2.87 -11.42
C TYR A 614 37.17 -3.12 -12.76
N LYS A 615 37.90 -3.13 -13.88
CA LYS A 615 37.39 -3.40 -15.24
C LYS A 615 36.35 -2.39 -15.77
N ASN A 616 36.38 -2.22 -17.10
CA ASN A 616 35.52 -1.40 -17.95
C ASN A 616 35.59 0.13 -17.74
N ASN A 617 35.53 0.88 -18.85
CA ASN A 617 35.56 2.33 -18.89
C ASN A 617 34.14 2.90 -18.73
N VAL A 618 33.59 2.90 -17.51
CA VAL A 618 32.31 3.56 -17.23
C VAL A 618 32.59 4.94 -16.65
N SER A 619 32.33 5.99 -17.43
CA SER A 619 32.55 7.40 -17.06
C SER A 619 31.39 8.03 -16.28
N GLN A 620 30.26 7.31 -16.18
CA GLN A 620 28.99 7.79 -15.68
C GLN A 620 28.47 6.92 -14.52
N PHE A 621 27.57 7.47 -13.73
CA PHE A 621 26.89 6.71 -12.68
C PHE A 621 25.59 7.39 -12.29
N ASP A 622 24.60 6.55 -12.05
CA ASP A 622 23.26 6.98 -11.74
C ASP A 622 22.93 6.74 -10.27
N PHE A 623 22.21 7.68 -9.68
CA PHE A 623 21.62 7.50 -8.37
C PHE A 623 20.28 8.24 -8.29
N ASP A 624 19.38 7.66 -7.52
CA ASP A 624 18.02 8.13 -7.32
C ASP A 624 17.94 8.89 -5.99
N PHE A 625 17.29 10.05 -6.01
CA PHE A 625 16.91 10.82 -4.83
C PHE A 625 15.41 11.02 -4.82
N LYS A 626 14.78 10.61 -3.71
CA LYS A 626 13.32 10.59 -3.57
C LYS A 626 12.86 11.21 -2.25
N LEU A 627 11.87 12.09 -2.38
CA LEU A 627 10.96 12.62 -1.36
C LEU A 627 9.53 12.50 -1.93
N ASP A 628 8.49 12.96 -1.23
CA ASP A 628 7.09 12.81 -1.70
C ASP A 628 6.84 13.52 -3.04
N PHE A 629 7.40 14.72 -3.20
CA PHE A 629 7.29 15.56 -4.40
C PHE A 629 8.64 15.79 -5.10
N ILE A 630 9.62 14.93 -4.86
CA ILE A 630 10.89 14.90 -5.61
C ILE A 630 11.19 13.45 -5.95
N ASN A 631 11.34 13.13 -7.23
CA ASN A 631 11.74 11.81 -7.69
C ASN A 631 12.67 11.98 -8.88
N ILE A 632 13.98 12.00 -8.60
CA ILE A 632 14.99 12.36 -9.59
C ILE A 632 16.07 11.28 -9.65
N ARG A 633 16.34 10.80 -10.85
CA ARG A 633 17.57 10.07 -11.18
C ARG A 633 18.63 11.03 -11.69
N PHE A 634 19.68 11.21 -10.90
CA PHE A 634 20.84 11.99 -11.31
C PHE A 634 21.86 11.09 -11.99
N ARG A 635 22.30 11.50 -13.18
CA ARG A 635 23.48 10.94 -13.84
C ARG A 635 24.67 11.86 -13.64
N THR A 636 25.72 11.29 -13.06
CA THR A 636 27.02 11.91 -12.86
C THR A 636 27.96 11.60 -14.01
N ASP A 637 29.01 12.40 -14.17
CA ASP A 637 30.10 12.15 -15.11
C ASP A 637 31.46 12.56 -14.54
N ASN A 638 32.54 11.99 -15.10
CA ASN A 638 33.95 12.32 -14.78
C ASN A 638 34.42 12.13 -13.33
N ILE A 639 33.54 11.78 -12.39
CA ILE A 639 33.93 11.46 -11.00
C ILE A 639 34.39 10.01 -10.85
N TRP A 640 34.02 9.16 -11.80
CA TRP A 640 34.32 7.72 -11.81
C TRP A 640 35.44 7.34 -12.78
N PHE A 641 36.01 8.31 -13.50
CA PHE A 641 37.04 8.04 -14.50
C PHE A 641 38.12 9.13 -14.57
N ASN A 642 39.30 8.76 -15.09
CA ASN A 642 40.51 9.57 -15.16
C ASN A 642 40.73 10.13 -16.58
N TRP A 643 40.85 11.44 -16.76
CA TRP A 643 41.21 12.04 -18.05
C TRP A 643 42.72 12.35 -18.11
N GLY A 644 43.44 11.72 -19.04
CA GLY A 644 44.75 12.16 -19.56
C GLY A 644 46.02 11.74 -18.79
N GLU A 645 46.64 10.65 -19.26
CA GLU A 645 48.07 10.27 -19.15
C GLU A 645 48.85 10.23 -17.79
N GLN A 646 49.45 9.06 -17.55
CA GLN A 646 50.63 8.67 -16.73
C GLN A 646 50.70 8.86 -15.21
N SER A 647 49.73 9.48 -14.51
CA SER A 647 49.63 9.30 -13.04
C SER A 647 48.28 8.66 -12.66
N GLN A 648 48.33 7.38 -12.29
CA GLN A 648 47.19 6.47 -12.11
C GLN A 648 46.31 6.77 -10.86
N SER A 649 46.06 8.04 -10.51
CA SER A 649 45.53 8.36 -9.16
C SER A 649 44.58 9.55 -8.99
N PHE A 650 44.09 10.26 -10.03
CA PHE A 650 43.39 11.54 -9.78
C PHE A 650 42.23 11.46 -8.77
N TRP A 651 41.34 10.47 -8.88
CA TRP A 651 40.28 10.22 -7.88
C TRP A 651 40.63 9.13 -6.87
N ARG A 652 41.73 8.40 -7.08
CA ARG A 652 42.19 7.43 -6.10
C ARG A 652 42.60 8.20 -4.84
N TYR A 653 42.01 7.79 -3.73
CA TYR A 653 42.08 8.43 -2.41
C TYR A 653 41.38 9.79 -2.28
N LYS A 654 40.48 10.14 -3.20
CA LYS A 654 39.58 11.29 -3.06
C LYS A 654 38.19 10.84 -2.59
N SER A 655 37.55 11.63 -1.74
CA SER A 655 36.18 11.37 -1.28
C SER A 655 35.17 11.62 -2.40
N VAL A 656 34.28 10.69 -2.73
CA VAL A 656 33.17 10.98 -3.66
C VAL A 656 32.03 11.68 -2.92
N ILE A 657 31.83 11.26 -1.66
CA ILE A 657 31.01 11.93 -0.67
C ILE A 657 31.94 12.32 0.49
N GLU A 658 32.04 13.61 0.78
CA GLU A 658 33.02 14.19 1.69
C GLU A 658 32.48 14.38 3.11
N MET A 659 33.28 13.99 4.10
CA MET A 659 33.04 14.33 5.51
C MET A 659 33.74 15.66 5.82
N VAL A 660 32.95 16.66 6.20
CA VAL A 660 33.42 18.03 6.49
C VAL A 660 33.75 18.23 7.96
#